data_AF-A0A355W8E4-F1
#
_entry.id   AF-A0A355W8E4-F1
#
_cell.length_a   1.000
_cell.length_b   1.000
_cell.length_c   1.000
_cell.angle_alpha   90.00
_cell.angle_beta   90.00
_cell.angle_gamma   90.00
#
_symmetry.space_group_name_H-M   'P 1'
#
loop_
_entity.id
_entity.type
_entity.pdbx_description
1 polymer ?
#
loop_
_entity_poly.entity_id
_entity_poly.type
_entity_poly.pdbx_seq_one_letter_code
_entity_poly.pdbx_strand_id
1 'polypeptide(L)'
;MKKMIKFFLMGLFIFALTKTQLNYAAEPNMVDYTSQPLLMRKSEKPNILIMLDNSGSMNFNAYGSWPGNGNIVRNDSFAGLPYHNMDFYVTSSSDDAEERNTDNLAHYDSVDLDLGRDSGADYPDMAIGTRFNNIKIPRGATISRAYIEFTTHSIYASQNTIQLSIHGEAAYNSARFKATSGNITSRPTTAASVTWDVDPWLTNDEKHQTPDIKTIIQEIIDMPAWAEKNSLSFIFNTIGGPPGSGRPAYSFDGNNAKAPLLHIEIENVGSAEYYGLFNPKYFYTYGTNKFNHAYKKINYEGDPAAGGYWKVYALDQLDSDGNPLAGATVTSLTDANITRNNLWDGNWLNWVSMRKLDILRKVLMGGLVTSRTGGGNETAYGENPSGPESFIKHFDSSSMSAVSPYDGDYYYGLADGRIYVDDDSDPFSGEIAYYKLAVKKEIRFDPDSFYKYEIDKITGAKDYSLAGVLQRVGDFARWGNEFFYNGAESNNEGGYIAHPIGTNMTTLITDLQNTPADTWTPLAEAYYVAMQYFKQKNPAAGLGYHNNAIGATNNVKDPLYDKDLKDYVYCAKNCVLLLTDGASTKDSKVPDFLKDYDGDGDNTACDEAADTNCDYGSGGTDYLDDIALYARTTDLRSDIDDVQNLFLYTVYAFGDDPNARNLLMDAARNGGFEDMDGDNLPDGDYTDPPEDRLEWDRDGDGRPDTYFEVTDGKKLEAELLNAINVMLNRAATSGTAVSILSASSEGAGNLLQAYFKPMVATGTEEARWVGYLQSHWLDEKGNLREDTDQDHKLDTSIDKIIKFFPAADETLIKVFDVSPADPFPDLDTAPNILKSMDNINPVWDAGKLLAARSPDNRKIFTFIDKDNDGTVDESTDDPFDAAGEVIRFQTDAAPLKPYLGLLDTTIWIDLGATHDNRFSNLVKFIRGYDTGFSGDPEIRTRNINGEVWKLGDIIFSTPMILSSPPDNYDLLYSDESYRTFFKAFKDRETMAYVGANDGMIHAFTSWVFNSETIEYTQKPGTSEDIGDELWAYIPQTLLPHLKWLADKDYGHVYYADLKPKIFDAKILPDDTHYADPDGDDNWGTFMLTGLNRGGKHIWSRGDFDNNPGTADTVKHFYPSYTCLDITDPRNPRLLWEKTYAKPGSPFENADNDTDLGLTTSSPSIARVGEKWFAIFGSGPADYDGISDRKGHVFVVDLKTGEPYQNGTDDWLFEGINDRATMASPVSLNKNMNYNVEAAYIGES
;
A
#
# COMPACT_ATOMS: atom_id res chain seq x y z
N MET A 1 -25.57 -74.92 -9.17
CA MET A 1 -24.21 -74.81 -8.58
C MET A 1 -23.14 -74.22 -9.49
N LYS A 2 -23.06 -74.51 -10.81
CA LYS A 2 -22.02 -73.89 -11.68
C LYS A 2 -22.23 -72.40 -12.06
N LYS A 3 -23.42 -71.82 -11.85
CA LYS A 3 -23.67 -70.37 -12.05
C LYS A 3 -23.34 -69.50 -10.83
N MET A 4 -23.26 -70.09 -9.63
CA MET A 4 -22.91 -69.35 -8.39
C MET A 4 -21.40 -69.15 -8.21
N ILE A 5 -20.57 -70.03 -8.79
CA ILE A 5 -19.10 -69.94 -8.67
C ILE A 5 -18.50 -68.86 -9.58
N LYS A 6 -19.15 -68.53 -10.71
CA LYS A 6 -18.71 -67.43 -11.59
C LYS A 6 -18.99 -66.03 -11.03
N PHE A 7 -20.05 -65.86 -10.23
CA PHE A 7 -20.34 -64.58 -9.57
C PHE A 7 -19.41 -64.32 -8.38
N PHE A 8 -18.99 -65.37 -7.67
CA PHE A 8 -18.08 -65.24 -6.52
C PHE A 8 -16.63 -64.93 -6.91
N LEU A 9 -16.15 -65.48 -8.04
CA LEU A 9 -14.81 -65.19 -8.57
C LEU A 9 -14.70 -63.81 -9.25
N MET A 10 -15.80 -63.27 -9.78
CA MET A 10 -15.82 -61.90 -10.33
C MET A 10 -15.92 -60.84 -9.24
N GLY A 11 -16.54 -61.16 -8.09
CA GLY A 11 -16.55 -60.30 -6.90
C GLY A 11 -15.18 -60.17 -6.22
N LEU A 12 -14.38 -61.24 -6.18
CA LEU A 12 -13.03 -61.21 -5.59
C LEU A 12 -11.98 -60.48 -6.46
N PHE A 13 -12.21 -60.37 -7.78
CA PHE A 13 -11.34 -59.57 -8.66
C PHE A 13 -11.71 -58.07 -8.65
N ILE A 14 -12.94 -57.72 -8.29
CA ILE A 14 -13.40 -56.33 -8.16
C ILE A 14 -13.04 -55.75 -6.78
N PHE A 15 -12.89 -56.58 -5.74
CA PHE A 15 -12.42 -56.14 -4.42
C PHE A 15 -10.88 -56.01 -4.31
N ALA A 16 -10.13 -56.40 -5.35
CA ALA A 16 -8.67 -56.21 -5.43
C ALA A 16 -8.28 -54.98 -6.28
N LEU A 17 -9.26 -54.17 -6.69
CA LEU A 17 -9.08 -52.97 -7.51
C LEU A 17 -9.61 -51.69 -6.87
N THR A 18 -10.04 -51.72 -5.61
CA THR A 18 -10.08 -50.48 -4.82
C THR A 18 -8.63 -50.13 -4.52
N LYS A 19 -8.09 -49.14 -5.25
CA LYS A 19 -6.90 -48.38 -4.84
C LYS A 19 -7.02 -48.18 -3.33
N THR A 20 -6.19 -48.86 -2.56
CA THR A 20 -5.86 -48.41 -1.22
C THR A 20 -5.29 -47.01 -1.43
N GLN A 21 -6.10 -45.98 -1.22
CA GLN A 21 -5.56 -44.65 -0.99
C GLN A 21 -4.64 -44.84 0.21
N LEU A 22 -3.33 -44.70 -0.01
CA LEU A 22 -2.43 -44.45 1.10
C LEU A 22 -3.02 -43.24 1.83
N ASN A 23 -3.40 -43.43 3.10
CA ASN A 23 -3.74 -42.31 3.98
C ASN A 23 -2.43 -41.56 4.21
N TYR A 24 -2.19 -40.52 3.41
CA TYR A 24 -1.10 -39.58 3.65
C TYR A 24 -1.43 -38.69 4.85
N ALA A 25 -0.40 -38.16 5.51
CA ALA A 25 -0.56 -37.20 6.59
C ALA A 25 -1.30 -35.93 6.12
N ALA A 26 -1.98 -35.25 7.03
CA ALA A 26 -2.64 -33.97 6.73
C ALA A 26 -1.59 -32.90 6.40
N GLU A 27 -1.86 -32.07 5.38
CA GLU A 27 -1.00 -30.96 4.97
C GLU A 27 -0.62 -30.06 6.16
N PRO A 28 0.61 -29.50 6.20
CA PRO A 28 1.06 -28.65 7.30
C PRO A 28 0.22 -27.39 7.48
N ASN A 29 -0.13 -27.05 8.72
CA ASN A 29 -0.95 -25.88 9.09
C ASN A 29 -0.07 -24.75 9.67
N MET A 30 -0.25 -23.51 9.21
CA MET A 30 0.49 -22.33 9.68
C MET A 30 0.43 -22.14 11.21
N VAL A 31 -0.69 -22.51 11.85
CA VAL A 31 -0.87 -22.35 13.30
C VAL A 31 0.19 -23.12 14.10
N ASP A 32 0.65 -24.28 13.60
CA ASP A 32 1.70 -25.10 14.25
C ASP A 32 3.10 -24.47 14.15
N TYR A 33 3.23 -23.42 13.32
CA TYR A 33 4.47 -22.68 13.05
C TYR A 33 4.38 -21.22 13.52
N THR A 34 3.21 -20.77 13.96
CA THR A 34 2.98 -19.39 14.41
C THR A 34 3.56 -19.19 15.79
N SER A 35 4.39 -18.15 15.96
CA SER A 35 4.99 -17.80 17.24
C SER A 35 5.26 -16.30 17.33
N GLN A 36 4.83 -15.69 18.44
CA GLN A 36 4.96 -14.24 18.66
C GLN A 36 6.32 -13.92 19.30
N PRO A 37 6.98 -12.80 18.92
CA PRO A 37 8.25 -12.40 19.53
C PRO A 37 8.05 -11.99 20.99
N LEU A 38 8.98 -12.42 21.87
CA LEU A 38 8.91 -12.22 23.32
C LEU A 38 8.97 -10.74 23.76
N LEU A 39 9.40 -9.84 22.86
CA LEU A 39 9.56 -8.40 23.12
C LEU A 39 8.37 -7.56 22.61
N MET A 40 7.34 -8.17 22.02
CA MET A 40 6.16 -7.40 21.60
C MET A 40 5.21 -7.17 22.78
N ARG A 41 4.87 -5.90 23.05
CA ARG A 41 3.55 -5.60 23.62
C ARG A 41 2.52 -5.90 22.52
N LYS A 42 1.45 -6.61 22.87
CA LYS A 42 0.38 -6.93 21.94
C LYS A 42 -0.20 -5.60 21.41
N SER A 43 -0.14 -5.38 20.10
CA SER A 43 -0.84 -4.25 19.47
C SER A 43 -2.33 -4.48 19.69
N GLU A 44 -2.98 -3.58 20.43
CA GLU A 44 -4.41 -3.65 20.69
C GLU A 44 -5.15 -2.69 19.76
N LYS A 45 -6.36 -3.08 19.35
CA LYS A 45 -7.20 -2.24 18.47
C LYS A 45 -7.52 -0.93 19.21
N PRO A 46 -7.38 0.24 18.58
CA PRO A 46 -7.74 1.50 19.22
C PRO A 46 -9.25 1.57 19.49
N ASN A 47 -9.59 2.35 20.50
CA ASN A 47 -10.97 2.70 20.86
C ASN A 47 -11.37 3.97 20.09
N ILE A 48 -12.32 3.87 19.16
CA ILE A 48 -12.80 5.02 18.38
C ILE A 48 -14.28 5.29 18.72
N LEU A 49 -14.54 6.47 19.26
CA LEU A 49 -15.88 7.00 19.48
C LEU A 49 -16.23 7.97 18.33
N ILE A 50 -17.26 7.64 17.56
CA ILE A 50 -17.79 8.54 16.51
C ILE A 50 -18.74 9.53 17.16
N MET A 51 -18.37 10.80 17.16
CA MET A 51 -19.22 11.92 17.57
C MET A 51 -19.81 12.53 16.30
N LEU A 52 -21.07 12.19 16.02
CA LEU A 52 -21.73 12.59 14.78
C LEU A 52 -22.64 13.79 14.99
N ASP A 53 -22.41 14.84 14.20
CA ASP A 53 -23.31 15.96 14.12
C ASP A 53 -24.68 15.55 13.54
N ASN A 54 -25.68 15.59 14.40
CA ASN A 54 -27.10 15.44 14.08
C ASN A 54 -27.88 16.73 14.41
N SER A 55 -27.25 17.88 14.20
CA SER A 55 -27.89 19.18 14.33
C SER A 55 -28.67 19.54 13.06
N GLY A 56 -29.61 20.48 13.18
CA GLY A 56 -30.45 20.90 12.06
C GLY A 56 -29.66 21.46 10.86
N SER A 57 -28.42 21.95 11.04
CA SER A 57 -27.58 22.44 9.94
C SER A 57 -27.27 21.35 8.91
N MET A 58 -27.14 20.10 9.36
CA MET A 58 -26.85 18.93 8.52
C MET A 58 -27.97 18.59 7.54
N ASN A 59 -29.17 19.14 7.74
CA ASN A 59 -30.29 19.00 6.82
C ASN A 59 -30.25 19.98 5.64
N PHE A 60 -29.38 21.00 5.63
CA PHE A 60 -29.27 21.89 4.47
C PHE A 60 -28.51 21.24 3.29
N ASN A 61 -28.49 21.93 2.15
CA ASN A 61 -27.86 21.47 0.91
C ASN A 61 -26.38 21.16 1.13
N ALA A 62 -25.92 20.02 0.59
CA ALA A 62 -24.50 19.68 0.57
C ALA A 62 -23.70 20.48 -0.46
N TYR A 63 -24.36 20.94 -1.51
CA TYR A 63 -23.76 21.67 -2.63
C TYR A 63 -24.32 23.08 -2.71
N GLY A 64 -23.43 24.06 -2.76
CA GLY A 64 -23.76 25.49 -2.82
C GLY A 64 -23.77 26.18 -1.46
N SER A 65 -24.05 27.49 -1.48
CA SER A 65 -24.04 28.30 -0.25
C SER A 65 -25.22 27.99 0.67
N TRP A 66 -25.09 28.39 1.94
CA TRP A 66 -26.18 28.30 2.91
C TRP A 66 -27.40 29.14 2.45
N PRO A 67 -28.63 28.58 2.48
CA PRO A 67 -29.80 29.18 1.83
C PRO A 67 -30.40 30.38 2.58
N GLY A 68 -30.11 30.53 3.87
CA GLY A 68 -30.62 31.61 4.72
C GLY A 68 -32.13 31.73 4.81
N ASN A 69 -32.61 32.89 5.29
CA ASN A 69 -34.02 33.13 5.63
C ASN A 69 -35.02 33.08 4.44
N GLY A 70 -34.56 32.80 3.21
CA GLY A 70 -35.39 32.71 2.01
C GLY A 70 -35.35 31.34 1.34
N ASN A 71 -34.70 30.33 1.94
CA ASN A 71 -34.53 28.96 1.44
C ASN A 71 -33.84 28.82 0.07
N ILE A 72 -33.59 29.88 -0.67
CA ILE A 72 -32.93 29.83 -1.99
C ILE A 72 -31.42 29.73 -1.83
N VAL A 73 -30.84 28.67 -2.37
CA VAL A 73 -29.39 28.49 -2.51
C VAL A 73 -28.86 29.46 -3.55
N ARG A 74 -27.89 30.31 -3.19
CA ARG A 74 -27.29 31.33 -4.07
C ARG A 74 -25.88 30.93 -4.49
N ASN A 75 -25.38 31.57 -5.55
CA ASN A 75 -23.99 31.45 -6.02
C ASN A 75 -23.50 30.03 -6.34
N ASP A 76 -24.41 29.12 -6.71
CA ASP A 76 -24.09 27.76 -7.12
C ASP A 76 -24.90 27.42 -8.36
N SER A 77 -24.33 27.64 -9.54
CA SER A 77 -24.94 27.24 -10.81
C SER A 77 -24.52 25.80 -11.11
N PHE A 78 -25.48 24.97 -11.54
CA PHE A 78 -25.17 23.61 -11.96
C PHE A 78 -24.18 23.63 -13.12
N ALA A 79 -22.92 23.30 -12.82
CA ALA A 79 -21.86 23.30 -13.81
C ALA A 79 -21.68 21.95 -14.54
N GLY A 80 -22.60 21.00 -14.36
CA GLY A 80 -22.46 19.67 -14.93
C GLY A 80 -22.75 19.61 -16.43
N LEU A 81 -21.78 19.15 -17.23
CA LEU A 81 -21.88 18.32 -18.45
C LEU A 81 -20.43 17.86 -18.77
N PRO A 82 -20.05 16.57 -18.63
CA PRO A 82 -18.63 16.19 -18.55
C PRO A 82 -17.92 15.85 -19.87
N TYR A 83 -18.52 16.01 -21.06
CA TYR A 83 -17.93 15.40 -22.25
C TYR A 83 -18.04 16.30 -23.48
N HIS A 84 -16.96 17.00 -23.80
CA HIS A 84 -16.73 17.50 -25.15
C HIS A 84 -15.80 16.54 -25.87
N ASN A 85 -16.38 15.70 -26.72
CA ASN A 85 -15.59 14.95 -27.69
C ASN A 85 -15.28 15.89 -28.85
N MET A 86 -14.02 15.98 -29.21
CA MET A 86 -13.56 16.80 -30.31
C MET A 86 -12.76 15.96 -31.30
N ASP A 87 -13.23 15.96 -32.54
CA ASP A 87 -12.59 15.31 -33.67
C ASP A 87 -11.91 16.37 -34.54
N PHE A 88 -10.60 16.20 -34.76
CA PHE A 88 -9.80 17.05 -35.63
C PHE A 88 -9.20 16.23 -36.77
N TYR A 89 -9.52 16.58 -38.01
CA TYR A 89 -8.93 15.97 -39.19
C TYR A 89 -7.68 16.74 -39.65
N VAL A 90 -6.77 16.04 -40.32
CA VAL A 90 -5.79 16.69 -41.19
C VAL A 90 -6.53 17.46 -42.29
N THR A 91 -6.23 18.75 -42.45
CA THR A 91 -7.03 19.67 -43.28
C THR A 91 -6.31 20.21 -44.51
N SER A 92 -5.02 19.92 -44.66
CA SER A 92 -4.25 20.28 -45.85
C SER A 92 -3.10 19.32 -46.06
N SER A 93 -2.62 19.24 -47.31
CA SER A 93 -1.44 18.44 -47.70
C SER A 93 -0.24 18.68 -46.78
N SER A 94 0.06 19.94 -46.44
CA SER A 94 1.17 20.27 -45.52
C SER A 94 0.93 19.98 -44.02
N ASP A 95 -0.17 19.30 -43.67
CA ASP A 95 -0.51 18.93 -42.29
C ASP A 95 -0.26 17.44 -42.00
N ASP A 96 0.11 16.63 -42.99
CA ASP A 96 0.69 15.31 -42.79
C ASP A 96 1.90 15.13 -43.71
N ALA A 97 2.92 14.42 -43.21
CA ALA A 97 4.15 14.24 -43.94
C ALA A 97 4.89 12.98 -43.49
N GLU A 98 5.73 12.47 -44.38
CA GLU A 98 6.67 11.40 -44.10
C GLU A 98 8.10 11.85 -44.40
N GLU A 99 9.07 11.42 -43.60
CA GLU A 99 10.48 11.75 -43.78
C GLU A 99 11.32 10.47 -43.75
N ARG A 100 12.08 10.24 -44.83
CA ARG A 100 12.94 9.07 -44.99
C ARG A 100 14.25 9.29 -44.25
N ASN A 101 14.70 8.33 -43.43
CA ASN A 101 16.00 8.42 -42.74
C ASN A 101 17.24 8.37 -43.66
N THR A 102 17.08 8.18 -44.97
CA THR A 102 18.18 8.05 -45.94
C THR A 102 18.59 9.38 -46.58
N ASP A 103 17.64 10.27 -46.84
CA ASP A 103 17.88 11.64 -47.34
C ASP A 103 17.35 12.74 -46.42
N ASN A 104 16.67 12.34 -45.33
CA ASN A 104 15.97 13.18 -44.37
C ASN A 104 14.98 14.15 -45.03
N LEU A 105 14.50 13.89 -46.25
CA LEU A 105 13.61 14.82 -46.94
C LEU A 105 12.15 14.53 -46.54
N ALA A 106 11.45 15.55 -46.03
CA ALA A 106 10.03 15.43 -45.72
C ALA A 106 9.16 15.58 -46.98
N HIS A 107 8.22 14.66 -47.17
CA HIS A 107 7.25 14.60 -48.25
C HIS A 107 5.85 14.73 -47.65
N TYR A 108 5.13 15.78 -48.04
CA TYR A 108 3.77 16.05 -47.57
C TYR A 108 2.71 15.89 -48.66
N ASP A 109 3.12 15.49 -49.87
CA ASP A 109 2.27 15.29 -51.05
C ASP A 109 2.16 13.81 -51.47
N SER A 110 2.57 12.89 -50.59
CA SER A 110 2.42 11.44 -50.78
C SER A 110 0.95 11.03 -50.65
N VAL A 111 0.56 9.94 -51.30
CA VAL A 111 -0.81 9.38 -51.21
C VAL A 111 -1.02 8.55 -49.95
N ASP A 112 0.06 8.16 -49.29
CA ASP A 112 0.08 7.43 -48.03
C ASP A 112 1.14 7.97 -47.07
N LEU A 113 0.97 7.59 -45.80
CA LEU A 113 1.94 7.72 -44.74
C LEU A 113 2.45 6.32 -44.38
N ASP A 114 3.70 6.05 -44.66
CA ASP A 114 4.32 4.76 -44.36
C ASP A 114 4.75 4.67 -42.88
N LEU A 115 3.81 4.37 -41.98
CA LEU A 115 4.14 4.16 -40.57
C LEU A 115 5.07 2.93 -40.45
N GLY A 116 6.32 3.12 -40.04
CA GLY A 116 7.30 2.03 -39.96
C GLY A 116 8.34 2.07 -41.07
N ARG A 117 8.69 0.89 -41.61
CA ARG A 117 9.67 0.73 -42.70
C ARG A 117 8.98 0.55 -44.05
N ASP A 118 9.21 1.47 -44.97
CA ASP A 118 8.72 1.44 -46.37
C ASP A 118 9.30 0.25 -47.16
N SER A 119 8.65 -0.15 -48.27
CA SER A 119 9.05 -1.21 -49.20
C SER A 119 9.93 -0.68 -50.36
N GLY A 120 11.26 -0.81 -50.24
CA GLY A 120 12.22 -0.30 -51.23
C GLY A 120 13.68 -0.61 -50.90
N ALA A 121 14.62 -0.26 -51.79
CA ALA A 121 15.94 -0.91 -51.89
C ALA A 121 16.89 -0.83 -50.67
N ASP A 122 16.59 -0.13 -49.58
CA ASP A 122 17.25 -0.34 -48.29
C ASP A 122 16.29 -0.10 -47.09
N TYR A 123 14.98 -0.40 -47.26
CA TYR A 123 13.91 -0.32 -46.25
C TYR A 123 14.09 0.79 -45.18
N PRO A 124 14.13 2.07 -45.58
CA PRO A 124 14.41 3.17 -44.66
C PRO A 124 13.36 3.24 -43.54
N ASP A 125 13.80 3.62 -42.33
CA ASP A 125 12.88 4.01 -41.28
C ASP A 125 12.22 5.33 -41.69
N MET A 126 10.90 5.38 -41.57
CA MET A 126 10.12 6.59 -41.83
C MET A 126 9.77 7.26 -40.50
N ALA A 127 9.97 8.58 -40.45
CA ALA A 127 9.37 9.42 -39.43
C ALA A 127 8.08 10.01 -40.00
N ILE A 128 6.95 9.79 -39.34
CA ILE A 128 5.65 10.32 -39.78
C ILE A 128 5.28 11.51 -38.91
N GLY A 129 4.89 12.61 -39.55
CA GLY A 129 4.40 13.81 -38.92
C GLY A 129 2.92 13.99 -39.23
N THR A 130 2.07 14.14 -38.21
CA THR A 130 0.68 14.57 -38.38
C THR A 130 0.46 15.87 -37.62
N ARG A 131 -0.36 16.76 -38.18
CA ARG A 131 -0.63 18.09 -37.64
C ARG A 131 -2.12 18.38 -37.69
N PHE A 132 -2.66 18.81 -36.56
CA PHE A 132 -4.08 19.09 -36.39
C PHE A 132 -4.25 20.58 -36.09
N ASN A 133 -5.13 21.23 -36.84
CA ASN A 133 -5.34 22.67 -36.82
C ASN A 133 -6.59 23.06 -36.04
N ASN A 134 -6.60 24.29 -35.52
CA ASN A 134 -7.77 24.89 -34.88
C ASN A 134 -8.26 24.05 -33.67
N ILE A 135 -7.32 23.63 -32.81
CA ILE A 135 -7.60 22.81 -31.63
C ILE A 135 -8.36 23.65 -30.59
N LYS A 136 -9.60 23.27 -30.30
CA LYS A 136 -10.51 24.04 -29.44
C LYS A 136 -10.42 23.63 -27.96
N ILE A 137 -9.19 23.54 -27.44
CA ILE A 137 -8.94 23.16 -26.04
C ILE A 137 -8.49 24.40 -25.25
N PRO A 138 -9.22 24.80 -24.20
CA PRO A 138 -8.77 25.90 -23.34
C PRO A 138 -7.54 25.50 -22.53
N ARG A 139 -6.71 26.49 -22.19
CA ARG A 139 -5.55 26.27 -21.32
C ARG A 139 -6.01 25.79 -19.94
N GLY A 140 -5.38 24.74 -19.41
CA GLY A 140 -5.71 24.15 -18.11
C GLY A 140 -6.88 23.17 -18.13
N ALA A 141 -7.40 22.79 -19.31
CA ALA A 141 -8.29 21.65 -19.42
C ALA A 141 -7.56 20.34 -19.07
N THR A 142 -8.27 19.39 -18.47
CA THR A 142 -7.73 18.05 -18.21
C THR A 142 -8.14 17.12 -19.35
N ILE A 143 -7.18 16.46 -19.99
CA ILE A 143 -7.47 15.49 -21.04
C ILE A 143 -7.78 14.13 -20.41
N SER A 144 -9.02 13.65 -20.56
CA SER A 144 -9.43 12.34 -20.01
C SER A 144 -8.94 11.18 -20.87
N ARG A 145 -8.97 11.36 -22.20
CA ARG A 145 -8.54 10.38 -23.20
C ARG A 145 -8.21 11.06 -24.52
N ALA A 146 -7.18 10.61 -25.21
CA ALA A 146 -6.92 11.02 -26.59
C ALA A 146 -6.29 9.90 -27.41
N TYR A 147 -6.59 9.86 -28.71
CA TYR A 147 -5.95 8.93 -29.64
C TYR A 147 -5.96 9.47 -31.07
N ILE A 148 -5.06 8.96 -31.91
CA ILE A 148 -5.07 9.21 -33.35
C ILE A 148 -5.57 7.95 -34.05
N GLU A 149 -6.55 8.12 -34.94
CA GLU A 149 -7.07 7.06 -35.79
C GLU A 149 -6.49 7.18 -37.20
N PHE A 150 -5.87 6.10 -37.67
CA PHE A 150 -5.36 5.93 -39.03
C PHE A 150 -6.28 4.98 -39.81
N THR A 151 -6.45 5.25 -41.10
CA THR A 151 -7.17 4.35 -42.01
C THR A 151 -6.19 3.66 -42.97
N THR A 152 -6.27 2.34 -43.10
CA THR A 152 -5.38 1.54 -43.95
C THR A 152 -5.52 1.89 -45.43
N HIS A 153 -4.44 2.38 -46.06
CA HIS A 153 -4.37 2.64 -47.49
C HIS A 153 -4.13 1.37 -48.31
N SER A 154 -3.13 0.57 -47.91
CA SER A 154 -2.78 -0.67 -48.58
C SER A 154 -2.20 -1.71 -47.61
N ILE A 155 -2.21 -2.97 -48.02
CA ILE A 155 -1.75 -4.11 -47.21
C ILE A 155 -0.36 -4.54 -47.67
N TYR A 156 0.58 -4.63 -46.72
CA TYR A 156 1.91 -5.21 -46.96
C TYR A 156 1.90 -6.73 -46.77
N ALA A 157 2.79 -7.42 -47.49
CA ALA A 157 2.89 -8.89 -47.43
C ALA A 157 3.46 -9.41 -46.10
N SER A 158 4.18 -8.57 -45.35
CA SER A 158 4.74 -8.90 -44.04
C SER A 158 3.64 -8.88 -42.97
N GLN A 159 3.63 -9.90 -42.11
CA GLN A 159 2.60 -10.12 -41.09
C GLN A 159 3.19 -10.01 -39.67
N ASN A 160 4.23 -9.18 -39.52
CA ASN A 160 4.90 -8.95 -38.24
C ASN A 160 4.44 -7.63 -37.63
N THR A 161 4.23 -7.60 -36.32
CA THR A 161 4.01 -6.38 -35.53
C THR A 161 5.22 -5.44 -35.64
N ILE A 162 4.96 -4.14 -35.75
CA ILE A 162 5.99 -3.09 -35.69
C ILE A 162 5.82 -2.27 -34.42
N GLN A 163 6.88 -1.60 -33.99
CA GLN A 163 6.84 -0.75 -32.82
C GLN A 163 7.21 0.69 -33.19
N LEU A 164 6.33 1.62 -32.83
CA LEU A 164 6.49 3.05 -33.05
C LEU A 164 6.56 3.77 -31.69
N SER A 165 7.39 4.81 -31.60
CA SER A 165 7.30 5.81 -30.54
C SER A 165 6.49 7.00 -31.03
N ILE A 166 5.60 7.51 -30.18
CA ILE A 166 4.75 8.66 -30.44
C ILE A 166 5.19 9.78 -29.50
N HIS A 167 5.54 10.92 -30.08
CA HIS A 167 5.82 12.17 -29.38
C HIS A 167 4.92 13.28 -29.89
N GLY A 168 4.70 14.31 -29.08
CA GLY A 168 4.19 15.59 -29.55
C GLY A 168 5.35 16.50 -29.92
N GLU A 169 5.12 17.49 -30.79
CA GLU A 169 6.04 18.62 -30.91
C GLU A 169 5.90 19.50 -29.67
N ALA A 170 7.00 19.73 -28.94
CA ALA A 170 7.06 20.61 -27.77
C ALA A 170 6.98 22.10 -28.18
N ALA A 171 5.85 22.47 -28.78
CA ALA A 171 5.52 23.82 -29.22
C ALA A 171 4.04 24.10 -28.95
N TYR A 172 3.76 25.24 -28.31
CA TYR A 172 2.40 25.68 -28.02
C TYR A 172 1.57 25.99 -29.27
N ASN A 173 2.19 26.12 -30.45
CA ASN A 173 1.51 26.25 -31.75
C ASN A 173 2.41 25.74 -32.88
N SER A 174 2.19 24.50 -33.31
CA SER A 174 2.99 23.84 -34.34
C SER A 174 2.90 24.55 -35.69
N ALA A 175 4.03 24.63 -36.42
CA ALA A 175 4.06 25.09 -37.80
C ALA A 175 3.79 23.95 -38.81
N ARG A 176 3.25 24.29 -39.99
CA ARG A 176 3.05 23.33 -41.10
C ARG A 176 4.35 22.63 -41.51
N PHE A 177 4.24 21.40 -42.00
CA PHE A 177 5.38 20.68 -42.56
C PHE A 177 5.85 21.32 -43.88
N LYS A 178 7.15 21.19 -44.15
CA LYS A 178 7.82 21.75 -45.33
C LYS A 178 8.73 20.70 -45.95
N ALA A 179 8.88 20.75 -47.27
CA ALA A 179 9.78 19.89 -48.05
C ALA A 179 11.23 20.37 -47.91
N THR A 180 11.75 20.30 -46.68
CA THR A 180 13.12 20.63 -46.29
C THR A 180 13.67 19.49 -45.46
N SER A 181 14.98 19.26 -45.54
CA SER A 181 15.63 18.16 -44.82
C SER A 181 15.47 18.28 -43.30
N GLY A 182 15.08 17.21 -42.62
CA GLY A 182 14.91 17.12 -41.17
C GLY A 182 13.66 17.83 -40.64
N ASN A 183 12.67 18.19 -41.46
CA ASN A 183 11.53 18.99 -41.02
C ASN A 183 10.64 18.30 -39.98
N ILE A 184 10.66 16.97 -39.92
CA ILE A 184 9.95 16.17 -38.92
C ILE A 184 10.90 15.82 -37.78
N THR A 185 12.03 15.17 -38.08
CA THR A 185 12.95 14.61 -37.07
C THR A 185 13.72 15.65 -36.24
N SER A 186 13.84 16.90 -36.71
CA SER A 186 14.52 17.97 -35.95
C SER A 186 13.60 18.79 -35.04
N ARG A 187 12.29 18.53 -35.05
CA ARG A 187 11.34 19.24 -34.19
C ARG A 187 11.57 18.84 -32.72
N PRO A 188 11.54 19.79 -31.78
CA PRO A 188 11.66 19.47 -30.37
C PRO A 188 10.46 18.63 -29.94
N THR A 189 10.70 17.54 -29.22
CA THR A 189 9.65 16.61 -28.78
C THR A 189 9.27 16.86 -27.32
N THR A 190 8.05 16.48 -26.97
CA THR A 190 7.60 16.36 -25.58
C THR A 190 8.46 15.37 -24.79
N ALA A 191 8.55 15.56 -23.47
CA ALA A 191 9.16 14.60 -22.56
C ALA A 191 8.27 13.35 -22.40
N ALA A 192 6.96 13.54 -22.34
CA ALA A 192 5.98 12.47 -22.44
C ALA A 192 6.04 11.83 -23.84
N SER A 193 5.98 10.50 -23.86
CA SER A 193 5.96 9.69 -25.07
C SER A 193 5.15 8.42 -24.85
N VAL A 194 4.66 7.82 -25.93
CA VAL A 194 3.87 6.59 -25.88
C VAL A 194 4.40 5.61 -26.93
N THR A 195 4.61 4.37 -26.53
CA THR A 195 4.98 3.29 -27.45
C THR A 195 3.72 2.63 -28.00
N TRP A 196 3.69 2.37 -29.31
CA TRP A 196 2.60 1.70 -30.00
C TRP A 196 3.10 0.46 -30.74
N ASP A 197 2.66 -0.71 -30.26
CA ASP A 197 2.79 -1.97 -30.97
C ASP A 197 1.68 -2.08 -32.01
N VAL A 198 2.04 -1.99 -33.29
CA VAL A 198 1.11 -1.96 -34.43
C VAL A 198 1.08 -3.33 -35.10
N ASP A 199 -0.01 -4.06 -34.86
CA ASP A 199 -0.25 -5.34 -35.51
C ASP A 199 -0.46 -5.20 -37.03
N PRO A 200 -0.27 -6.28 -37.81
CA PRO A 200 -0.47 -6.26 -39.26
C PRO A 200 -1.85 -5.76 -39.66
N TRP A 201 -1.90 -4.82 -40.61
CA TRP A 201 -3.15 -4.35 -41.20
C TRP A 201 -3.57 -5.29 -42.33
N LEU A 202 -4.70 -5.97 -42.14
CA LEU A 202 -5.12 -7.09 -42.99
C LEU A 202 -6.15 -6.69 -44.04
N THR A 203 -6.80 -5.55 -43.86
CA THR A 203 -7.91 -5.11 -44.69
C THR A 203 -7.73 -3.64 -45.09
N ASN A 204 -7.89 -3.34 -46.38
CA ASN A 204 -7.96 -1.94 -46.84
C ASN A 204 -9.16 -1.25 -46.20
N ASP A 205 -9.02 0.04 -45.91
CA ASP A 205 -10.04 0.88 -45.28
C ASP A 205 -10.40 0.51 -43.83
N GLU A 206 -9.64 -0.39 -43.20
CA GLU A 206 -9.73 -0.65 -41.76
C GLU A 206 -9.16 0.52 -40.96
N LYS A 207 -9.72 0.75 -39.76
CA LYS A 207 -9.34 1.84 -38.87
C LYS A 207 -8.55 1.30 -37.69
N HIS A 208 -7.44 1.96 -37.37
CA HIS A 208 -6.55 1.59 -36.28
C HIS A 208 -6.24 2.80 -35.41
N GLN A 209 -6.35 2.61 -34.09
CA GLN A 209 -6.17 3.67 -33.11
C GLN A 209 -4.83 3.50 -32.41
N THR A 210 -4.17 4.62 -32.11
CA THR A 210 -3.03 4.64 -31.20
C THR A 210 -3.49 4.28 -29.77
N PRO A 211 -2.56 3.89 -28.88
CA PRO A 211 -2.80 3.90 -27.44
C PRO A 211 -3.12 5.33 -26.96
N ASP A 212 -3.52 5.46 -25.69
CA ASP A 212 -3.89 6.75 -25.12
C ASP A 212 -2.70 7.71 -25.10
N ILE A 213 -2.83 8.84 -25.80
CA ILE A 213 -1.80 9.88 -25.94
C ILE A 213 -2.08 11.12 -25.07
N LYS A 214 -2.98 11.03 -24.08
CA LYS A 214 -3.38 12.18 -23.25
C LYS A 214 -2.21 12.92 -22.60
N THR A 215 -1.18 12.20 -22.12
CA THR A 215 -0.03 12.79 -21.41
C THR A 215 0.80 13.69 -22.32
N ILE A 216 0.93 13.31 -23.59
CA ILE A 216 1.61 14.10 -24.63
C ILE A 216 0.87 15.43 -24.87
N ILE A 217 -0.46 15.36 -24.97
CA ILE A 217 -1.29 16.55 -25.21
C ILE A 217 -1.30 17.45 -23.98
N GLN A 218 -1.42 16.86 -22.78
CA GLN A 218 -1.42 17.57 -21.51
C GLN A 218 -0.17 18.43 -21.34
N GLU A 219 1.02 17.87 -21.62
CA GLU A 219 2.29 18.61 -21.57
C GLU A 219 2.30 19.86 -22.46
N ILE A 220 1.72 19.78 -23.67
CA ILE A 220 1.71 20.91 -24.61
C ILE A 220 0.68 21.98 -24.21
N ILE A 221 -0.51 21.59 -23.75
CA ILE A 221 -1.56 22.54 -23.38
C ILE A 221 -1.32 23.23 -22.03
N ASP A 222 -0.50 22.61 -21.17
CA ASP A 222 -0.06 23.20 -19.89
C ASP A 222 1.01 24.29 -20.07
N MET A 223 1.62 24.37 -21.26
CA MET A 223 2.59 25.42 -21.57
C MET A 223 1.97 26.81 -21.39
N PRO A 224 2.68 27.78 -20.76
CA PRO A 224 2.11 29.09 -20.49
C PRO A 224 1.60 29.88 -21.70
N ALA A 225 2.14 29.58 -22.89
CA ALA A 225 1.79 30.24 -24.16
C ALA A 225 0.71 29.50 -24.96
N TRP A 226 0.16 28.39 -24.47
CA TRP A 226 -0.95 27.70 -25.12
C TRP A 226 -2.20 28.59 -25.17
N ALA A 227 -2.90 28.56 -26.30
CA ALA A 227 -4.14 29.26 -26.54
C ALA A 227 -5.06 28.42 -27.43
N GLU A 228 -6.37 28.55 -27.26
CA GLU A 228 -7.33 27.91 -28.15
C GLU A 228 -7.07 28.26 -29.62
N LYS A 229 -7.36 27.28 -30.49
CA LYS A 229 -7.17 27.28 -31.94
C LYS A 229 -5.71 27.18 -32.39
N ASN A 230 -4.77 27.04 -31.47
CA ASN A 230 -3.41 26.63 -31.82
C ASN A 230 -3.41 25.22 -32.43
N SER A 231 -2.28 24.88 -33.05
CA SER A 231 -2.12 23.59 -33.75
C SER A 231 -1.21 22.65 -32.96
N LEU A 232 -1.54 21.37 -32.98
CA LEU A 232 -0.74 20.28 -32.41
C LEU A 232 -0.09 19.48 -33.53
N SER A 233 1.13 18.99 -33.30
CA SER A 233 1.80 18.02 -34.16
C SER A 233 2.25 16.81 -33.38
N PHE A 234 2.14 15.65 -34.01
CA PHE A 234 2.62 14.38 -33.48
C PHE A 234 3.66 13.79 -34.43
N ILE A 235 4.68 13.18 -33.85
CA ILE A 235 5.82 12.61 -34.53
C ILE A 235 5.89 11.12 -34.15
N PHE A 236 5.83 10.27 -35.17
CA PHE A 236 5.91 8.83 -35.05
C PHE A 236 7.26 8.36 -35.57
N ASN A 237 8.08 7.76 -34.71
CA ASN A 237 9.37 7.21 -35.10
C ASN A 237 9.37 5.69 -34.95
N THR A 238 9.93 5.01 -35.94
CA THR A 238 10.11 3.56 -35.89
C THR A 238 11.18 3.19 -34.87
N ILE A 239 10.84 2.34 -33.89
CA ILE A 239 11.79 1.85 -32.88
C ILE A 239 11.98 0.33 -32.93
N GLY A 240 11.12 -0.41 -33.65
CA GLY A 240 11.27 -1.85 -33.84
C GLY A 240 10.43 -2.42 -34.99
N GLY A 241 10.89 -3.52 -35.60
CA GLY A 241 10.17 -4.25 -36.65
C GLY A 241 11.08 -4.75 -37.79
N PRO A 242 10.75 -5.88 -38.45
CA PRO A 242 11.56 -6.42 -39.55
C PRO A 242 11.43 -5.56 -40.83
N PRO A 243 12.37 -5.62 -41.79
CA PRO A 243 12.27 -4.87 -43.05
C PRO A 243 10.98 -5.17 -43.84
N GLY A 244 10.40 -4.16 -44.49
CA GLY A 244 9.16 -4.30 -45.27
C GLY A 244 7.91 -4.56 -44.43
N SER A 245 7.91 -4.09 -43.18
CA SER A 245 6.79 -4.23 -42.23
C SER A 245 6.03 -2.92 -41.99
N GLY A 246 6.15 -1.92 -42.85
CA GLY A 246 5.37 -0.68 -42.75
C GLY A 246 3.84 -0.90 -42.70
N ARG A 247 3.13 0.16 -42.29
CA ARG A 247 1.67 0.27 -42.19
C ARG A 247 1.23 1.49 -43.00
N PRO A 248 0.92 1.32 -44.29
CA PRO A 248 0.53 2.42 -45.15
C PRO A 248 -0.85 2.94 -44.74
N ALA A 249 -0.89 4.15 -44.19
CA ALA A 249 -2.13 4.85 -43.86
C ALA A 249 -2.48 5.86 -44.95
N TYR A 250 -3.76 6.16 -45.15
CA TYR A 250 -4.14 7.26 -46.05
C TYR A 250 -3.58 8.58 -45.52
N SER A 251 -2.94 9.35 -46.41
CA SER A 251 -2.67 10.77 -46.20
C SER A 251 -3.86 11.63 -46.63
N PHE A 252 -3.77 12.94 -46.36
CA PHE A 252 -4.70 13.94 -46.89
C PHE A 252 -4.80 13.89 -48.43
N ASP A 253 -3.66 13.79 -49.12
CA ASP A 253 -3.60 13.78 -50.58
C ASP A 253 -4.06 12.45 -51.20
N GLY A 254 -3.95 11.34 -50.46
CA GLY A 254 -4.54 10.06 -50.83
C GLY A 254 -6.06 10.09 -50.77
N ASN A 255 -6.61 10.48 -49.61
CA ASN A 255 -8.06 10.69 -49.43
C ASN A 255 -8.36 11.52 -48.17
N ASN A 256 -8.77 12.77 -48.36
CA ASN A 256 -9.09 13.69 -47.25
C ASN A 256 -10.15 13.18 -46.25
N ALA A 257 -11.05 12.27 -46.64
CA ALA A 257 -12.08 11.72 -45.76
C ALA A 257 -11.57 10.53 -44.93
N LYS A 258 -10.39 10.01 -45.25
CA LYS A 258 -9.73 8.87 -44.59
C LYS A 258 -8.36 9.23 -43.99
N ALA A 259 -7.95 10.50 -44.13
CA ALA A 259 -6.75 11.05 -43.52
C ALA A 259 -6.77 10.91 -41.99
N PRO A 260 -5.62 11.03 -41.31
CA PRO A 260 -5.55 10.86 -39.87
C PRO A 260 -6.55 11.75 -39.12
N LEU A 261 -7.17 11.19 -38.09
CA LEU A 261 -8.12 11.85 -37.20
C LEU A 261 -7.57 11.86 -35.78
N LEU A 262 -7.50 13.03 -35.15
CA LEU A 262 -7.23 13.16 -33.72
C LEU A 262 -8.55 13.25 -32.96
N HIS A 263 -8.75 12.32 -32.03
CA HIS A 263 -9.85 12.33 -31.09
C HIS A 263 -9.37 12.80 -29.72
N ILE A 264 -10.08 13.75 -29.12
CA ILE A 264 -9.79 14.25 -27.78
C ILE A 264 -11.07 14.32 -26.96
N GLU A 265 -11.02 13.75 -25.77
CA GLU A 265 -12.00 13.90 -24.71
C GLU A 265 -11.40 14.82 -23.63
N ILE A 266 -12.13 15.89 -23.27
CA ILE A 266 -11.72 16.82 -22.21
C ILE A 266 -12.69 16.80 -21.04
N GLU A 267 -12.14 16.92 -19.84
CA GLU A 267 -12.81 17.39 -18.65
C GLU A 267 -12.66 18.92 -18.61
N ASN A 268 -13.77 19.65 -18.69
CA ASN A 268 -13.73 21.11 -18.69
C ASN A 268 -13.40 21.65 -17.30
N VAL A 269 -12.63 22.75 -17.26
CA VAL A 269 -12.48 23.55 -16.04
C VAL A 269 -13.84 24.14 -15.66
N GLY A 270 -14.33 23.78 -14.47
CA GLY A 270 -15.62 24.21 -13.95
C GLY A 270 -16.72 23.14 -13.97
N SER A 271 -16.55 21.98 -14.64
CA SER A 271 -17.56 20.91 -14.54
C SER A 271 -17.44 20.12 -13.23
N ALA A 272 -18.55 19.99 -12.50
CA ALA A 272 -18.59 19.28 -11.23
C ALA A 272 -19.33 17.92 -11.35
N GLU A 273 -18.70 16.85 -10.84
CA GLU A 273 -19.36 15.57 -10.57
C GLU A 273 -19.81 15.55 -9.11
N TYR A 274 -21.11 15.70 -8.90
CA TYR A 274 -21.70 15.77 -7.58
C TYR A 274 -21.89 14.36 -7.01
N TYR A 275 -21.26 14.11 -5.87
CA TYR A 275 -21.39 12.86 -5.13
C TYR A 275 -22.75 12.77 -4.42
N GLY A 276 -23.45 11.65 -4.55
CA GLY A 276 -24.74 11.47 -3.88
C GLY A 276 -25.34 10.11 -4.11
N LEU A 277 -26.65 10.00 -3.91
CA LEU A 277 -27.37 8.73 -4.04
C LEU A 277 -27.54 8.26 -5.49
N PHE A 278 -27.35 9.13 -6.49
CA PHE A 278 -27.47 8.78 -7.90
C PHE A 278 -26.10 8.56 -8.54
N ASN A 279 -26.01 7.66 -9.51
CA ASN A 279 -24.82 7.49 -10.34
C ASN A 279 -24.77 8.63 -11.38
N PRO A 280 -23.75 9.51 -11.36
CA PRO A 280 -23.61 10.61 -12.30
C PRO A 280 -23.51 10.18 -13.76
N LYS A 281 -23.18 8.90 -14.04
CA LYS A 281 -23.04 8.36 -15.41
C LYS A 281 -24.35 7.90 -16.04
N TYR A 282 -25.48 8.02 -15.34
CA TYR A 282 -26.77 7.50 -15.82
C TYR A 282 -27.87 8.55 -15.85
N PHE A 283 -28.82 8.36 -16.77
CA PHE A 283 -30.15 8.94 -16.69
C PHE A 283 -31.08 8.01 -15.92
N TYR A 284 -32.05 8.60 -15.23
CA TYR A 284 -33.05 7.92 -14.41
C TYR A 284 -34.47 8.21 -14.92
N THR A 285 -35.38 7.28 -14.66
CA THR A 285 -36.84 7.49 -14.78
C THR A 285 -37.50 7.29 -13.42
N TYR A 286 -38.54 8.06 -13.16
CA TYR A 286 -39.33 7.89 -11.94
C TYR A 286 -40.49 6.91 -12.17
N GLY A 287 -40.47 5.79 -11.44
CA GLY A 287 -41.45 4.72 -11.51
C GLY A 287 -42.36 4.68 -10.28
N THR A 288 -42.59 3.49 -9.72
CA THR A 288 -43.42 3.27 -8.51
C THR A 288 -42.77 3.86 -7.26
N ASN A 289 -42.82 5.18 -7.12
CA ASN A 289 -42.26 5.98 -6.01
C ASN A 289 -40.75 5.85 -5.79
N LYS A 290 -39.99 5.63 -6.88
CA LYS A 290 -38.53 5.56 -6.87
C LYS A 290 -37.95 5.87 -8.25
N PHE A 291 -36.72 6.37 -8.26
CA PHE A 291 -35.89 6.52 -9.45
C PHE A 291 -35.21 5.18 -9.79
N ASN A 292 -35.26 4.81 -11.07
CA ASN A 292 -34.60 3.62 -11.61
C ASN A 292 -33.71 4.04 -12.78
N HIS A 293 -32.58 3.36 -12.96
CA HIS A 293 -31.70 3.58 -14.11
C HIS A 293 -32.49 3.46 -15.42
N ALA A 294 -32.14 4.27 -16.42
CA ALA A 294 -32.80 4.28 -17.73
C ALA A 294 -31.82 4.19 -18.89
N TYR A 295 -30.76 5.00 -18.87
CA TYR A 295 -29.74 5.03 -19.91
C TYR A 295 -28.35 5.30 -19.32
N LYS A 296 -27.31 4.65 -19.84
CA LYS A 296 -25.91 4.98 -19.52
C LYS A 296 -25.43 6.08 -20.46
N LYS A 297 -24.95 7.19 -19.91
CA LYS A 297 -24.39 8.31 -20.67
C LYS A 297 -23.04 7.92 -21.26
N ILE A 298 -22.80 8.34 -22.51
CA ILE A 298 -21.52 8.18 -23.19
C ILE A 298 -20.86 9.55 -23.28
N ASN A 299 -21.41 10.45 -24.10
CA ASN A 299 -20.91 11.80 -24.33
C ASN A 299 -22.03 12.73 -24.81
N TYR A 300 -21.84 14.04 -24.70
CA TYR A 300 -22.74 15.04 -25.28
C TYR A 300 -22.17 15.54 -26.60
N GLU A 301 -22.98 15.59 -27.65
CA GLU A 301 -22.59 16.06 -28.99
C GLU A 301 -23.37 17.32 -29.37
N GLY A 302 -22.63 18.35 -29.82
CA GLY A 302 -23.21 19.63 -30.25
C GLY A 302 -23.17 20.70 -29.16
N ASP A 303 -23.64 21.90 -29.53
CA ASP A 303 -23.76 23.04 -28.62
C ASP A 303 -25.08 22.94 -27.84
N PRO A 304 -25.06 22.87 -26.50
CA PRO A 304 -26.27 22.84 -25.68
C PRO A 304 -27.24 23.98 -25.99
N ALA A 305 -26.74 25.19 -26.24
CA ALA A 305 -27.58 26.36 -26.55
C ALA A 305 -28.13 26.35 -27.99
N ALA A 306 -27.68 25.41 -28.85
CA ALA A 306 -28.08 25.31 -30.25
C ALA A 306 -28.65 23.92 -30.62
N GLY A 307 -29.14 23.15 -29.65
CA GLY A 307 -29.86 21.89 -29.88
C GLY A 307 -28.96 20.66 -30.03
N GLY A 308 -27.91 20.54 -29.20
CA GLY A 308 -27.12 19.33 -29.05
C GLY A 308 -27.91 18.13 -28.50
N TYR A 309 -27.23 16.99 -28.31
CA TYR A 309 -27.86 15.76 -27.82
C TYR A 309 -26.87 14.86 -27.08
N TRP A 310 -27.39 14.03 -26.18
CA TRP A 310 -26.64 12.98 -25.50
C TRP A 310 -26.55 11.71 -26.32
N LYS A 311 -25.37 11.10 -26.43
CA LYS A 311 -25.21 9.70 -26.82
C LYS A 311 -25.31 8.81 -25.58
N VAL A 312 -26.08 7.73 -25.69
CA VAL A 312 -26.35 6.82 -24.58
C VAL A 312 -26.44 5.36 -25.02
N TYR A 313 -26.21 4.45 -24.08
CA TYR A 313 -26.64 3.05 -24.19
C TYR A 313 -27.94 2.82 -23.43
N ALA A 314 -28.85 2.05 -24.03
CA ALA A 314 -29.97 1.48 -23.28
C ALA A 314 -29.45 0.37 -22.35
N LEU A 315 -30.11 0.15 -21.21
CA LEU A 315 -29.63 -0.80 -20.19
C LEU A 315 -29.54 -2.25 -20.68
N ASP A 316 -30.35 -2.63 -21.68
CA ASP A 316 -30.31 -3.96 -22.29
C ASP A 316 -29.13 -4.17 -23.26
N GLN A 317 -28.38 -3.10 -23.56
CA GLN A 317 -27.15 -3.12 -24.33
C GLN A 317 -25.91 -3.26 -23.44
N LEU A 318 -26.08 -3.45 -22.13
CA LEU A 318 -25.01 -3.54 -21.15
C LEU A 318 -24.94 -4.96 -20.55
N ASP A 319 -23.74 -5.41 -20.21
CA ASP A 319 -23.50 -6.66 -19.50
C ASP A 319 -23.73 -6.54 -17.97
N SER A 320 -23.34 -7.58 -17.22
CA SER A 320 -23.48 -7.63 -15.76
C SER A 320 -22.62 -6.63 -15.01
N ASP A 321 -21.62 -6.06 -15.66
CA ASP A 321 -20.65 -5.13 -15.08
C ASP A 321 -20.88 -3.70 -15.62
N GLY A 322 -22.01 -3.52 -16.34
CA GLY A 322 -22.40 -2.23 -16.91
C GLY A 322 -21.61 -1.83 -18.15
N ASN A 323 -20.82 -2.74 -18.75
CA ASN A 323 -20.06 -2.50 -19.96
C ASN A 323 -20.90 -2.76 -21.22
N PRO A 324 -20.65 -2.06 -22.34
CA PRO A 324 -21.41 -2.30 -23.56
C PRO A 324 -21.16 -3.70 -24.13
N LEU A 325 -22.24 -4.39 -24.48
CA LEU A 325 -22.18 -5.68 -25.17
C LEU A 325 -21.50 -5.53 -26.55
N ALA A 326 -20.88 -6.59 -27.05
CA ALA A 326 -20.33 -6.60 -28.40
C ALA A 326 -21.43 -6.29 -29.44
N GLY A 327 -21.27 -5.18 -30.17
CA GLY A 327 -22.28 -4.69 -31.12
C GLY A 327 -23.40 -3.83 -30.51
N ALA A 328 -23.24 -3.36 -29.26
CA ALA A 328 -24.18 -2.48 -28.59
C ALA A 328 -24.53 -1.24 -29.43
N THR A 329 -25.83 -0.94 -29.53
CA THR A 329 -26.30 0.21 -30.31
C THR A 329 -26.32 1.48 -29.46
N VAL A 330 -25.76 2.57 -30.00
CA VAL A 330 -25.79 3.89 -29.38
C VAL A 330 -27.06 4.64 -29.80
N THR A 331 -27.79 5.19 -28.82
CA THR A 331 -28.98 6.03 -29.03
C THR A 331 -28.64 7.50 -28.81
N SER A 332 -29.27 8.41 -29.56
CA SER A 332 -29.14 9.86 -29.36
C SER A 332 -30.39 10.41 -28.66
N LEU A 333 -30.20 11.20 -27.60
CA LEU A 333 -31.24 11.84 -26.80
C LEU A 333 -31.11 13.36 -26.91
N THR A 334 -31.99 13.98 -27.69
CA THR A 334 -32.21 15.44 -27.70
C THR A 334 -32.95 15.88 -26.44
N ASP A 335 -33.00 17.19 -26.15
CA ASP A 335 -33.81 17.74 -25.04
C ASP A 335 -35.27 17.29 -25.13
N ALA A 336 -35.84 17.32 -26.34
CA ALA A 336 -37.19 16.83 -26.61
C ALA A 336 -37.35 15.30 -26.40
N ASN A 337 -36.27 14.52 -26.37
CA ASN A 337 -36.31 13.13 -25.94
C ASN A 337 -36.27 13.01 -24.42
N ILE A 338 -35.46 13.83 -23.75
CA ILE A 338 -35.33 13.87 -22.29
C ILE A 338 -36.67 14.21 -21.63
N THR A 339 -37.32 15.29 -22.07
CA THR A 339 -38.68 15.68 -21.64
C THR A 339 -39.70 14.58 -21.90
N ARG A 340 -39.75 14.06 -23.14
CA ARG A 340 -40.78 13.08 -23.56
C ARG A 340 -40.67 11.76 -22.83
N ASN A 341 -39.45 11.32 -22.51
CA ASN A 341 -39.19 10.07 -21.83
C ASN A 341 -39.14 10.23 -20.30
N ASN A 342 -39.40 11.43 -19.78
CA ASN A 342 -39.33 11.77 -18.35
C ASN A 342 -37.97 11.40 -17.72
N LEU A 343 -36.88 11.76 -18.39
CA LEU A 343 -35.52 11.44 -17.96
C LEU A 343 -34.96 12.49 -17.00
N TRP A 344 -34.22 12.02 -16.00
CA TRP A 344 -33.51 12.82 -15.02
C TRP A 344 -32.03 12.50 -15.04
N ASP A 345 -31.17 13.51 -15.15
CA ASP A 345 -29.72 13.33 -15.10
C ASP A 345 -29.28 13.02 -13.66
N GLY A 346 -28.53 11.92 -13.47
CA GLY A 346 -28.08 11.50 -12.15
C GLY A 346 -27.14 12.49 -11.46
N ASN A 347 -26.29 13.19 -12.22
CA ASN A 347 -25.37 14.19 -11.68
C ASN A 347 -26.13 15.43 -11.19
N TRP A 348 -27.10 15.87 -12.01
CA TRP A 348 -27.99 16.97 -11.65
C TRP A 348 -28.88 16.63 -10.45
N LEU A 349 -29.39 15.39 -10.37
CA LEU A 349 -30.16 14.91 -9.22
C LEU A 349 -29.34 14.98 -7.92
N ASN A 350 -28.06 14.62 -7.95
CA ASN A 350 -27.19 14.78 -6.78
C ASN A 350 -27.04 16.25 -6.39
N TRP A 351 -26.78 17.14 -7.34
CA TRP A 351 -26.64 18.59 -7.08
C TRP A 351 -27.89 19.23 -6.48
N VAL A 352 -29.08 18.86 -6.99
CA VAL A 352 -30.35 19.51 -6.64
C VAL A 352 -30.94 18.99 -5.33
N SER A 353 -30.60 17.76 -4.90
CA SER A 353 -31.36 17.06 -3.87
C SER A 353 -30.56 16.52 -2.67
N MET A 354 -29.23 16.56 -2.68
CA MET A 354 -28.44 16.00 -1.57
C MET A 354 -28.34 16.98 -0.39
N ARG A 355 -28.68 16.50 0.81
CA ARG A 355 -28.36 17.16 2.10
C ARG A 355 -26.97 16.74 2.57
N LYS A 356 -26.35 17.52 3.45
CA LYS A 356 -25.03 17.18 4.04
C LYS A 356 -25.07 15.80 4.73
N LEU A 357 -26.13 15.55 5.50
CA LEU A 357 -26.36 14.27 6.17
C LEU A 357 -26.49 13.08 5.21
N ASP A 358 -27.10 13.28 4.02
CA ASP A 358 -27.23 12.22 3.02
C ASP A 358 -25.85 11.77 2.52
N ILE A 359 -24.97 12.74 2.22
CA ILE A 359 -23.61 12.45 1.77
C ILE A 359 -22.81 11.80 2.88
N LEU A 360 -22.88 12.34 4.09
CA LEU A 360 -22.13 11.83 5.22
C LEU A 360 -22.53 10.40 5.57
N ARG A 361 -23.82 10.07 5.63
CA ARG A 361 -24.28 8.67 5.81
C ARG A 361 -23.90 7.80 4.62
N LYS A 362 -23.94 8.34 3.39
CA LYS A 362 -23.47 7.59 2.22
C LYS A 362 -22.00 7.17 2.39
N VAL A 363 -21.12 8.09 2.78
CA VAL A 363 -19.70 7.79 2.94
C VAL A 363 -19.46 6.86 4.13
N LEU A 364 -20.02 7.17 5.30
CA LEU A 364 -19.80 6.38 6.51
C LEU A 364 -20.31 4.94 6.37
N MET A 365 -21.48 4.78 5.75
CA MET A 365 -22.22 3.51 5.83
C MET A 365 -22.95 3.06 4.56
N GLY A 366 -22.80 3.74 3.42
CA GLY A 366 -23.52 3.40 2.18
C GLY A 366 -24.96 3.96 2.12
N GLY A 367 -25.32 4.86 3.04
CA GLY A 367 -26.57 5.64 3.01
C GLY A 367 -27.75 4.99 3.75
N LEU A 368 -28.92 5.65 3.70
CA LEU A 368 -30.16 5.19 4.33
C LEU A 368 -30.89 4.19 3.42
N VAL A 369 -31.03 2.92 3.83
CA VAL A 369 -31.45 1.82 2.94
C VAL A 369 -32.57 0.94 3.52
N THR A 370 -33.33 0.25 2.64
CA THR A 370 -34.44 -0.66 3.01
C THR A 370 -34.00 -1.88 3.83
N SER A 371 -32.87 -2.46 3.47
CA SER A 371 -32.26 -3.62 4.11
C SER A 371 -30.76 -3.58 3.83
N ARG A 372 -29.95 -4.17 4.71
CA ARG A 372 -28.51 -4.36 4.49
C ARG A 372 -28.13 -5.79 4.10
N THR A 373 -29.13 -6.67 4.06
CA THR A 373 -29.02 -8.06 3.64
C THR A 373 -29.91 -8.28 2.43
N GLY A 374 -29.35 -8.56 1.25
CA GLY A 374 -30.16 -8.65 0.03
C GLY A 374 -29.40 -8.73 -1.30
N GLY A 375 -28.10 -9.09 -1.30
CA GLY A 375 -27.30 -9.17 -2.52
C GLY A 375 -27.14 -7.82 -3.22
N GLY A 376 -26.98 -6.72 -2.45
CA GLY A 376 -26.70 -5.34 -2.87
C GLY A 376 -27.82 -4.58 -3.59
N ASN A 377 -28.86 -5.25 -4.12
CA ASN A 377 -29.91 -4.59 -4.90
C ASN A 377 -31.03 -4.01 -4.01
N GLU A 378 -30.73 -2.97 -3.23
CA GLU A 378 -31.63 -2.37 -2.23
C GLU A 378 -32.22 -1.02 -2.69
N THR A 379 -33.10 -0.40 -1.90
CA THR A 379 -33.55 0.98 -2.17
C THR A 379 -32.89 1.93 -1.17
N ALA A 380 -32.18 2.93 -1.69
CA ALA A 380 -31.63 4.03 -0.90
C ALA A 380 -32.63 5.19 -0.85
N TYR A 381 -32.70 5.88 0.29
CA TYR A 381 -33.57 7.03 0.52
C TYR A 381 -32.72 8.25 0.86
N GLY A 382 -33.16 9.42 0.42
CA GLY A 382 -32.69 10.67 1.00
C GLY A 382 -33.40 10.98 2.31
N GLU A 383 -32.80 11.86 3.10
CA GLU A 383 -33.26 12.22 4.42
C GLU A 383 -34.63 12.91 4.39
N ASN A 384 -35.44 12.57 5.38
CA ASN A 384 -36.75 13.17 5.63
C ASN A 384 -36.72 13.89 6.98
N PRO A 385 -36.38 15.19 7.01
CA PRO A 385 -36.21 15.93 8.26
C PRO A 385 -37.52 16.01 9.05
N SER A 386 -37.42 16.08 10.38
CA SER A 386 -38.56 16.32 11.28
C SER A 386 -38.94 17.81 11.40
N GLY A 387 -38.02 18.72 11.03
CA GLY A 387 -38.16 20.17 11.09
C GLY A 387 -38.41 20.84 9.72
N PRO A 388 -38.46 22.20 9.68
CA PRO A 388 -38.78 22.97 8.48
C PRO A 388 -37.61 23.11 7.48
N GLU A 389 -36.48 22.44 7.72
CA GLU A 389 -35.25 22.60 6.94
C GLU A 389 -35.48 22.19 5.47
N SER A 390 -35.60 23.20 4.62
CA SER A 390 -35.88 23.07 3.20
C SER A 390 -35.02 24.05 2.42
N PHE A 391 -34.73 23.72 1.18
CA PHE A 391 -33.97 24.59 0.29
C PHE A 391 -34.50 24.52 -1.14
N ILE A 392 -34.27 25.59 -1.89
CA ILE A 392 -34.73 25.80 -3.26
C ILE A 392 -33.51 26.05 -4.14
N LYS A 393 -33.43 25.36 -5.27
CA LYS A 393 -32.47 25.63 -6.34
C LYS A 393 -33.19 26.10 -7.60
N HIS A 394 -32.63 27.13 -8.22
CA HIS A 394 -33.10 27.67 -9.49
C HIS A 394 -32.26 27.09 -10.63
N PHE A 395 -32.91 26.65 -11.71
CA PHE A 395 -32.21 26.12 -12.88
C PHE A 395 -32.97 26.45 -14.18
N ASP A 396 -32.27 27.09 -15.11
CA ASP A 396 -32.78 27.46 -16.43
C ASP A 396 -32.02 26.72 -17.53
N SER A 397 -32.69 25.76 -18.18
CA SER A 397 -32.12 25.02 -19.31
C SER A 397 -32.28 25.72 -20.66
N SER A 398 -32.83 26.94 -20.74
CA SER A 398 -33.03 27.63 -22.03
C SER A 398 -31.75 27.91 -22.82
N SER A 399 -30.61 27.93 -22.13
CA SER A 399 -29.27 28.09 -22.70
C SER A 399 -28.35 26.88 -22.47
N MET A 400 -28.92 25.76 -21.99
CA MET A 400 -28.22 24.53 -21.62
C MET A 400 -28.97 23.30 -22.14
N SER A 401 -28.40 22.11 -21.95
CA SER A 401 -29.10 20.85 -22.26
C SER A 401 -30.16 20.56 -21.21
N ALA A 402 -31.26 19.93 -21.59
CA ALA A 402 -32.26 19.46 -20.64
C ALA A 402 -31.64 18.36 -19.76
N VAL A 403 -31.75 18.52 -18.44
CA VAL A 403 -31.24 17.57 -17.43
C VAL A 403 -32.36 16.96 -16.59
N SER A 404 -33.60 17.41 -16.82
CA SER A 404 -34.80 16.90 -16.17
C SER A 404 -35.96 16.84 -17.18
N PRO A 405 -37.12 16.25 -16.81
CA PRO A 405 -38.33 16.31 -17.63
C PRO A 405 -38.86 17.73 -17.85
N TYR A 406 -38.39 18.70 -17.08
CA TYR A 406 -38.78 20.10 -17.11
C TYR A 406 -37.68 20.90 -17.80
N ASP A 407 -37.92 21.20 -19.08
CA ASP A 407 -37.01 21.97 -19.93
C ASP A 407 -37.50 23.43 -20.01
N GLY A 408 -36.66 24.37 -19.58
CA GLY A 408 -36.96 25.79 -19.43
C GLY A 408 -36.48 26.34 -18.09
N ASP A 409 -37.13 27.41 -17.63
CA ASP A 409 -36.83 28.13 -16.39
C ASP A 409 -37.68 27.59 -15.23
N TYR A 410 -37.09 26.83 -14.30
CA TYR A 410 -37.80 26.15 -13.21
C TYR A 410 -37.10 26.27 -11.85
N TYR A 411 -37.89 26.13 -10.79
CA TYR A 411 -37.44 26.07 -9.40
C TYR A 411 -37.69 24.69 -8.80
N TYR A 412 -36.70 24.20 -8.05
CA TYR A 412 -36.71 22.87 -7.45
C TYR A 412 -36.56 22.99 -5.94
N GLY A 413 -37.57 22.59 -5.19
CA GLY A 413 -37.58 22.62 -3.72
C GLY A 413 -37.35 21.24 -3.11
N LEU A 414 -36.51 21.13 -2.08
CA LEU A 414 -36.36 19.91 -1.29
C LEU A 414 -36.99 20.08 0.10
N ALA A 415 -38.04 19.31 0.37
CA ALA A 415 -38.73 19.26 1.67
C ALA A 415 -39.34 17.86 1.90
N ASP A 416 -39.48 17.43 3.16
CA ASP A 416 -40.13 16.16 3.52
C ASP A 416 -39.69 14.93 2.71
N GLY A 417 -38.38 14.83 2.41
CA GLY A 417 -37.80 13.75 1.59
C GLY A 417 -38.32 13.71 0.14
N ARG A 418 -38.76 14.85 -0.39
CA ARG A 418 -39.31 15.00 -1.75
C ARG A 418 -38.71 16.19 -2.48
N ILE A 419 -38.56 16.03 -3.80
CA ILE A 419 -38.24 17.09 -4.74
C ILE A 419 -39.56 17.65 -5.27
N TYR A 420 -39.80 18.94 -5.08
CA TYR A 420 -40.91 19.73 -5.61
C TYR A 420 -40.43 20.51 -6.82
N VAL A 421 -41.28 20.69 -7.84
CA VAL A 421 -40.94 21.40 -9.07
C VAL A 421 -42.03 22.40 -9.41
N ASP A 422 -41.63 23.63 -9.75
CA ASP A 422 -42.54 24.70 -10.16
C ASP A 422 -41.88 25.70 -11.13
N ASP A 423 -42.70 26.49 -11.83
CA ASP A 423 -42.26 27.59 -12.70
C ASP A 423 -42.29 28.97 -11.99
N ASP A 424 -42.68 28.99 -10.71
CA ASP A 424 -42.54 30.12 -9.78
C ASP A 424 -41.46 29.84 -8.72
N SER A 425 -40.92 30.92 -8.15
CA SER A 425 -39.88 30.96 -7.13
C SER A 425 -40.20 30.26 -5.80
N ASP A 426 -41.46 29.91 -5.54
CA ASP A 426 -41.91 29.14 -4.36
C ASP A 426 -42.51 27.78 -4.79
N PRO A 427 -41.67 26.74 -4.93
CA PRO A 427 -42.13 25.42 -5.39
C PRO A 427 -42.94 24.65 -4.34
N PHE A 428 -43.17 25.21 -3.15
CA PHE A 428 -43.93 24.55 -2.07
C PHE A 428 -45.40 24.97 -2.03
N SER A 429 -45.79 26.02 -2.75
CA SER A 429 -47.13 26.61 -2.71
C SER A 429 -47.77 26.67 -4.11
N GLY A 430 -48.02 25.52 -4.72
CA GLY A 430 -48.69 25.44 -6.03
C GLY A 430 -48.04 24.48 -7.03
N GLU A 431 -47.30 23.47 -6.54
CA GLU A 431 -46.34 22.70 -7.30
C GLU A 431 -46.93 22.03 -8.54
N ILE A 432 -46.16 22.03 -9.63
CA ILE A 432 -46.52 21.32 -10.87
C ILE A 432 -46.35 19.81 -10.67
N ALA A 433 -45.34 19.40 -9.90
CA ALA A 433 -45.10 18.01 -9.54
C ALA A 433 -44.22 17.86 -8.30
N TYR A 434 -44.28 16.67 -7.69
CA TYR A 434 -43.37 16.27 -6.64
C TYR A 434 -42.94 14.80 -6.78
N TYR A 435 -41.73 14.48 -6.31
CA TYR A 435 -41.09 13.17 -6.43
C TYR A 435 -40.45 12.75 -5.11
N LYS A 436 -40.68 11.51 -4.67
CA LYS A 436 -40.00 10.97 -3.47
C LYS A 436 -38.51 10.72 -3.79
N LEU A 437 -37.62 11.18 -2.91
CA LEU A 437 -36.18 10.94 -3.03
C LEU A 437 -35.85 9.50 -2.60
N ALA A 438 -36.07 8.55 -3.52
CA ALA A 438 -35.78 7.14 -3.34
C ALA A 438 -35.18 6.55 -4.61
N VAL A 439 -34.06 5.82 -4.52
CA VAL A 439 -33.29 5.32 -5.66
C VAL A 439 -33.15 3.81 -5.56
N LYS A 440 -33.45 3.09 -6.64
CA LYS A 440 -33.18 1.66 -6.73
C LYS A 440 -31.68 1.46 -7.03
N LYS A 441 -30.97 0.84 -6.08
CA LYS A 441 -29.57 0.44 -6.22
C LYS A 441 -29.48 -0.90 -6.91
N GLU A 442 -28.54 -0.98 -7.83
CA GLU A 442 -28.23 -2.19 -8.59
C GLU A 442 -26.72 -2.33 -8.76
N ILE A 443 -26.14 -3.45 -8.30
CA ILE A 443 -24.68 -3.70 -8.37
C ILE A 443 -24.16 -3.56 -9.80
N ARG A 444 -24.98 -3.93 -10.79
CA ARG A 444 -24.65 -3.83 -12.21
C ARG A 444 -24.38 -2.40 -12.70
N PHE A 445 -24.98 -1.39 -12.08
CA PHE A 445 -25.01 -0.03 -12.60
C PHE A 445 -24.43 1.01 -11.64
N ASP A 446 -24.37 0.72 -10.35
CA ASP A 446 -23.78 1.59 -9.34
C ASP A 446 -22.30 1.22 -9.11
N PRO A 447 -21.44 2.18 -8.74
CA PRO A 447 -20.01 1.92 -8.60
C PRO A 447 -19.67 1.09 -7.36
N ASP A 448 -18.57 0.34 -7.42
CA ASP A 448 -18.11 -0.59 -6.37
C ASP A 448 -17.99 0.06 -4.98
N SER A 449 -17.71 1.37 -4.91
CA SER A 449 -17.71 2.15 -3.66
C SER A 449 -19.01 2.02 -2.84
N PHE A 450 -20.15 1.68 -3.46
CA PHE A 450 -21.42 1.46 -2.77
C PHE A 450 -21.53 0.06 -2.15
N TYR A 451 -20.66 -0.88 -2.48
CA TYR A 451 -20.83 -2.29 -2.17
C TYR A 451 -19.60 -2.90 -1.47
N LYS A 452 -19.86 -3.86 -0.58
CA LYS A 452 -18.87 -4.82 -0.07
C LYS A 452 -19.41 -6.22 -0.32
N TYR A 453 -18.54 -7.18 -0.60
CA TYR A 453 -18.94 -8.59 -0.65
C TYR A 453 -18.12 -9.46 0.30
N GLU A 454 -18.76 -10.52 0.78
CA GLU A 454 -18.09 -11.64 1.42
C GLU A 454 -18.11 -12.83 0.47
N ILE A 455 -17.03 -13.61 0.43
CA ILE A 455 -17.00 -14.88 -0.32
C ILE A 455 -17.39 -16.01 0.63
N ASP A 456 -18.40 -16.77 0.25
CA ASP A 456 -18.71 -18.03 0.91
C ASP A 456 -17.56 -19.03 0.65
N LYS A 457 -16.82 -19.36 1.71
CA LYS A 457 -15.61 -20.22 1.67
C LYS A 457 -15.85 -21.63 1.11
N ILE A 458 -17.10 -22.06 0.96
CA ILE A 458 -17.46 -23.41 0.48
C ILE A 458 -17.90 -23.38 -0.99
N THR A 459 -18.61 -22.33 -1.40
CA THR A 459 -19.26 -22.24 -2.71
C THR A 459 -18.58 -21.24 -3.66
N GLY A 460 -17.70 -20.37 -3.15
CA GLY A 460 -17.07 -19.30 -3.91
C GLY A 460 -18.02 -18.18 -4.35
N ALA A 461 -19.27 -18.18 -3.83
CA ALA A 461 -20.26 -17.19 -4.17
C ALA A 461 -20.01 -15.88 -3.41
N LYS A 462 -20.08 -14.74 -4.11
CA LYS A 462 -19.99 -13.39 -3.53
C LYS A 462 -21.37 -12.97 -3.03
N ASP A 463 -21.50 -12.66 -1.75
CA ASP A 463 -22.70 -12.04 -1.16
C ASP A 463 -22.48 -10.55 -0.95
N TYR A 464 -23.19 -9.73 -1.74
CA TYR A 464 -23.01 -8.28 -1.76
C TYR A 464 -23.94 -7.58 -0.78
N SER A 465 -23.41 -6.54 -0.11
CA SER A 465 -24.15 -5.64 0.78
C SER A 465 -23.79 -4.18 0.47
N LEU A 466 -24.72 -3.26 0.72
CA LEU A 466 -24.42 -1.83 0.62
C LEU A 466 -23.47 -1.42 1.76
N ALA A 467 -22.36 -0.79 1.41
CA ALA A 467 -21.25 -0.49 2.31
C ALA A 467 -20.77 0.96 2.19
N GLY A 468 -20.24 1.49 3.29
CA GLY A 468 -19.41 2.69 3.33
C GLY A 468 -18.09 2.37 4.04
N VAL A 469 -17.40 3.41 4.52
CA VAL A 469 -16.09 3.29 5.17
C VAL A 469 -16.13 2.33 6.37
N LEU A 470 -17.13 2.45 7.26
CA LEU A 470 -17.17 1.67 8.51
C LEU A 470 -17.27 0.16 8.26
N GLN A 471 -17.97 -0.28 7.22
CA GLN A 471 -18.03 -1.70 6.88
C GLN A 471 -16.70 -2.24 6.34
N ARG A 472 -15.83 -1.37 5.79
CA ARG A 472 -14.53 -1.75 5.23
C ARG A 472 -13.44 -1.80 6.29
N VAL A 473 -13.43 -0.84 7.22
CA VAL A 473 -12.39 -0.70 8.26
C VAL A 473 -12.82 -1.18 9.64
N GLY A 474 -14.05 -1.68 9.76
CA GLY A 474 -14.67 -2.01 11.04
C GLY A 474 -13.89 -2.95 11.93
N ASP A 475 -13.14 -3.88 11.35
CA ASP A 475 -12.36 -4.87 12.09
C ASP A 475 -11.03 -4.32 12.63
N PHE A 476 -10.57 -3.15 12.19
CA PHE A 476 -9.29 -2.58 12.62
C PHE A 476 -9.38 -1.81 13.96
N ALA A 477 -10.58 -1.45 14.41
CA ALA A 477 -10.78 -0.69 15.64
C ALA A 477 -11.98 -1.18 16.45
N ARG A 478 -12.08 -0.76 17.72
CA ARG A 478 -13.26 -0.94 18.56
C ARG A 478 -14.13 0.31 18.45
N TRP A 479 -15.36 0.16 17.99
CA TRP A 479 -16.22 1.30 17.65
C TRP A 479 -17.34 1.54 18.67
N GLY A 480 -17.65 2.81 18.90
CA GLY A 480 -18.85 3.32 19.57
C GLY A 480 -19.34 4.59 18.89
N ASN A 481 -20.52 5.10 19.26
CA ASN A 481 -21.02 6.39 18.76
C ASN A 481 -21.76 7.20 19.83
N GLU A 482 -21.75 8.51 19.59
CA GLU A 482 -22.39 9.56 20.35
C GLU A 482 -23.14 10.51 19.41
N PHE A 483 -24.23 11.09 19.90
CA PHE A 483 -25.00 12.14 19.23
C PHE A 483 -25.24 13.33 20.14
N PHE A 484 -25.61 14.45 19.53
CA PHE A 484 -26.07 15.63 20.23
C PHE A 484 -27.50 15.44 20.69
N TYR A 485 -27.87 16.13 21.78
CA TYR A 485 -29.17 16.06 22.42
C TYR A 485 -29.77 17.48 22.59
N ASN A 486 -31.09 17.61 22.42
CA ASN A 486 -31.73 18.92 22.20
C ASN A 486 -31.96 19.75 23.48
N GLY A 487 -31.19 20.83 23.62
CA GLY A 487 -31.23 21.82 24.69
C GLY A 487 -32.31 22.92 24.56
N ALA A 488 -33.07 23.08 25.66
CA ALA A 488 -33.80 24.28 26.12
C ALA A 488 -34.67 24.00 27.39
N GLU A 489 -34.87 22.72 27.76
CA GLU A 489 -35.56 22.30 28.99
C GLU A 489 -34.61 21.55 29.94
N SER A 490 -34.87 21.62 31.25
CA SER A 490 -34.03 20.95 32.27
C SER A 490 -33.90 19.44 32.02
N ASN A 491 -32.67 18.92 31.94
CA ASN A 491 -32.26 17.52 31.71
C ASN A 491 -32.16 17.04 30.24
N ASN A 492 -32.02 17.94 29.26
CA ASN A 492 -31.91 17.58 27.84
C ASN A 492 -30.75 18.28 27.10
N GLU A 493 -29.66 18.67 27.78
CA GLU A 493 -28.53 19.42 27.17
C GLU A 493 -27.31 18.52 26.83
N GLY A 494 -26.45 19.00 25.94
CA GLY A 494 -25.18 18.38 25.54
C GLY A 494 -25.25 17.14 24.62
N GLY A 495 -24.36 16.18 24.86
CA GLY A 495 -24.27 14.91 24.12
C GLY A 495 -24.79 13.70 24.90
N TYR A 496 -24.92 12.56 24.22
CA TYR A 496 -25.13 11.26 24.86
C TYR A 496 -24.49 10.10 24.10
N ILE A 497 -23.92 9.16 24.84
CA ILE A 497 -23.39 7.89 24.32
C ILE A 497 -24.56 7.01 23.88
N ALA A 498 -24.73 6.87 22.57
CA ALA A 498 -25.75 6.03 21.98
C ALA A 498 -25.38 4.55 22.10
N HIS A 499 -24.15 4.21 21.69
CA HIS A 499 -23.58 2.88 21.87
C HIS A 499 -22.16 2.90 22.42
N PRO A 500 -21.85 2.04 23.41
CA PRO A 500 -20.52 1.95 23.99
C PRO A 500 -19.52 1.34 23.01
N ILE A 501 -18.24 1.62 23.24
CA ILE A 501 -17.13 1.08 22.44
C ILE A 501 -17.08 -0.45 22.55
N GLY A 502 -16.95 -1.12 21.39
CA GLY A 502 -17.06 -2.59 21.28
C GLY A 502 -18.48 -3.08 20.88
N THR A 503 -19.32 -2.16 20.41
CA THR A 503 -20.62 -2.49 19.80
C THR A 503 -20.42 -3.14 18.43
N ASN A 504 -21.26 -4.11 18.07
CA ASN A 504 -21.16 -4.77 16.76
C ASN A 504 -21.50 -3.78 15.63
N MET A 505 -20.73 -3.83 14.54
CA MET A 505 -20.82 -2.93 13.40
C MET A 505 -22.24 -2.82 12.80
N THR A 506 -22.99 -3.92 12.75
CA THR A 506 -24.38 -3.90 12.24
C THR A 506 -25.28 -3.01 13.09
N THR A 507 -25.15 -3.08 14.42
CA THR A 507 -25.93 -2.26 15.35
C THR A 507 -25.55 -0.80 15.25
N LEU A 508 -24.24 -0.52 15.24
CA LEU A 508 -23.70 0.84 15.12
C LEU A 508 -24.21 1.55 13.86
N ILE A 509 -24.11 0.89 12.71
CA ILE A 509 -24.59 1.42 11.43
C ILE A 509 -26.12 1.59 11.42
N THR A 510 -26.86 0.67 12.04
CA THR A 510 -28.32 0.80 12.11
C THR A 510 -28.73 2.03 12.91
N ASP A 511 -27.99 2.36 13.97
CA ASP A 511 -28.25 3.52 14.81
C ASP A 511 -27.90 4.86 14.12
N LEU A 512 -26.69 4.94 13.56
CA LEU A 512 -26.25 6.08 12.72
C LEU A 512 -27.19 6.35 11.53
N GLN A 513 -27.86 5.31 11.02
CA GLN A 513 -28.78 5.41 9.89
C GLN A 513 -30.10 6.07 10.29
N ASN A 514 -30.60 5.77 11.50
CA ASN A 514 -31.97 6.09 11.91
C ASN A 514 -32.06 7.34 12.78
N THR A 515 -30.93 7.90 13.23
CA THR A 515 -30.90 9.08 14.08
C THR A 515 -31.11 10.35 13.24
N PRO A 516 -32.24 11.07 13.38
CA PRO A 516 -32.51 12.28 12.61
C PRO A 516 -31.61 13.43 13.04
N ALA A 517 -31.46 14.42 12.15
CA ALA A 517 -30.78 15.66 12.45
C ALA A 517 -31.78 16.74 12.92
N ASP A 518 -31.96 16.94 14.22
CA ASP A 518 -32.98 17.85 14.78
C ASP A 518 -32.56 18.55 16.08
N THR A 519 -31.26 18.72 16.28
CA THR A 519 -30.66 19.33 17.47
C THR A 519 -29.90 20.62 17.16
N TRP A 520 -29.35 21.26 18.19
CA TRP A 520 -28.32 22.30 18.07
C TRP A 520 -26.93 21.66 17.89
N THR A 521 -25.86 22.45 17.83
CA THR A 521 -24.47 22.00 17.63
C THR A 521 -23.62 22.21 18.91
N PRO A 522 -23.91 21.50 20.03
CA PRO A 522 -23.25 21.70 21.32
C PRO A 522 -21.90 20.95 21.39
N LEU A 523 -20.90 21.42 20.64
CA LEU A 523 -19.63 20.72 20.45
C LEU A 523 -18.86 20.49 21.76
N ALA A 524 -18.63 21.53 22.55
CA ALA A 524 -17.94 21.46 23.83
C ALA A 524 -18.69 20.59 24.84
N GLU A 525 -20.02 20.74 24.95
CA GLU A 525 -20.84 19.97 25.88
C GLU A 525 -20.87 18.48 25.54
N ALA A 526 -20.93 18.13 24.25
CA ALA A 526 -20.92 16.74 23.82
C ALA A 526 -19.52 16.11 23.91
N TYR A 527 -18.45 16.85 23.59
CA TYR A 527 -17.10 16.38 23.83
C TYR A 527 -16.79 16.20 25.33
N TYR A 528 -17.37 17.04 26.20
CA TYR A 528 -17.35 16.84 27.64
C TYR A 528 -18.03 15.53 28.05
N VAL A 529 -19.15 15.14 27.42
CA VAL A 529 -19.79 13.83 27.65
C VAL A 529 -18.90 12.68 27.20
N ALA A 530 -18.25 12.78 26.04
CA ALA A 530 -17.25 11.81 25.58
C ALA A 530 -16.11 11.65 26.61
N MET A 531 -15.51 12.75 27.07
CA MET A 531 -14.47 12.73 28.11
C MET A 531 -14.96 12.05 29.39
N GLN A 532 -16.18 12.37 29.82
CA GLN A 532 -16.80 11.79 31.01
C GLN A 532 -17.12 10.29 30.84
N TYR A 533 -17.42 9.83 29.61
CA TYR A 533 -17.57 8.42 29.26
C TYR A 533 -16.26 7.64 29.42
N PHE A 534 -15.12 8.16 28.93
CA PHE A 534 -13.81 7.54 29.14
C PHE A 534 -13.38 7.56 30.62
N LYS A 535 -13.69 8.65 31.33
CA LYS A 535 -13.50 8.80 32.78
C LYS A 535 -14.42 7.88 33.60
N GLN A 536 -15.43 7.28 32.98
CA GLN A 536 -16.47 6.48 33.64
C GLN A 536 -17.14 7.25 34.80
N LYS A 537 -17.50 8.53 34.57
CA LYS A 537 -18.19 9.39 35.55
C LYS A 537 -19.31 10.17 34.88
N ASN A 538 -20.45 10.30 35.54
CA ASN A 538 -21.53 11.14 35.02
C ASN A 538 -21.09 12.61 34.90
N PRO A 539 -21.64 13.38 33.93
CA PRO A 539 -21.46 14.83 33.85
C PRO A 539 -21.76 15.54 35.17
N ALA A 540 -21.12 16.70 35.39
CA ALA A 540 -21.29 17.44 36.64
C ALA A 540 -22.76 17.82 36.89
N ALA A 541 -23.22 17.61 38.12
CA ALA A 541 -24.60 17.85 38.49
C ALA A 541 -24.94 19.35 38.43
N GLY A 542 -26.11 19.67 37.88
CA GLY A 542 -26.61 21.05 37.79
C GLY A 542 -26.33 21.75 36.47
N LEU A 543 -25.63 21.11 35.53
CA LEU A 543 -25.37 21.61 34.17
C LEU A 543 -26.42 21.16 33.13
N GLY A 544 -27.56 20.59 33.57
CA GLY A 544 -28.70 20.32 32.69
C GLY A 544 -28.60 19.14 31.71
N TYR A 545 -27.48 18.38 31.74
CA TYR A 545 -27.32 17.14 30.96
C TYR A 545 -28.37 16.07 31.22
N HIS A 546 -28.57 15.21 30.23
CA HIS A 546 -29.39 14.00 30.34
C HIS A 546 -28.91 13.07 31.47
N ASN A 547 -29.83 12.56 32.31
CA ASN A 547 -29.52 11.76 33.51
C ASN A 547 -28.70 10.48 33.23
N ASN A 548 -28.72 9.98 31.98
CA ASN A 548 -27.93 8.83 31.53
C ASN A 548 -27.07 9.19 30.31
N ALA A 549 -26.50 10.40 30.25
CA ALA A 549 -25.68 10.87 29.12
C ALA A 549 -24.57 9.86 28.74
N ILE A 550 -23.85 9.30 29.71
CA ILE A 550 -22.80 8.28 29.45
C ILE A 550 -23.30 6.83 29.54
N GLY A 551 -24.60 6.63 29.80
CA GLY A 551 -25.18 5.32 30.11
C GLY A 551 -24.79 4.80 31.51
N ALA A 552 -24.73 3.47 31.66
CA ALA A 552 -24.46 2.84 32.95
C ALA A 552 -22.96 2.61 33.15
N THR A 553 -22.39 3.21 34.19
CA THR A 553 -21.00 3.01 34.60
C THR A 553 -20.80 1.59 35.16
N ASN A 554 -20.14 0.73 34.39
CA ASN A 554 -19.76 -0.63 34.78
C ASN A 554 -18.74 -1.20 33.80
N ASN A 555 -18.01 -2.24 34.21
CA ASN A 555 -16.95 -2.83 33.40
C ASN A 555 -17.42 -3.24 32.00
N VAL A 556 -18.64 -3.75 31.80
CA VAL A 556 -19.08 -4.22 30.46
C VAL A 556 -19.29 -3.07 29.46
N LYS A 557 -19.57 -1.85 29.94
CA LYS A 557 -19.78 -0.66 29.09
C LYS A 557 -18.61 0.32 29.15
N ASP A 558 -17.58 0.00 29.91
CA ASP A 558 -16.35 0.77 30.02
C ASP A 558 -15.59 0.70 28.68
N PRO A 559 -15.22 1.84 28.07
CA PRO A 559 -14.52 1.82 26.79
C PRO A 559 -13.18 1.08 26.86
N LEU A 560 -12.53 1.07 28.04
CA LEU A 560 -11.25 0.41 28.25
C LEU A 560 -11.37 -1.07 28.57
N TYR A 561 -12.58 -1.62 28.71
CA TYR A 561 -12.78 -3.04 29.01
C TYR A 561 -13.15 -3.83 27.75
N ASP A 562 -12.39 -4.87 27.43
CA ASP A 562 -12.70 -5.80 26.36
C ASP A 562 -13.54 -6.97 26.90
N LYS A 563 -14.76 -7.10 26.38
CA LYS A 563 -15.73 -8.13 26.82
C LYS A 563 -15.34 -9.54 26.41
N ASP A 564 -14.57 -9.68 25.33
CA ASP A 564 -14.17 -10.95 24.74
C ASP A 564 -12.91 -11.47 25.45
N LEU A 565 -11.97 -10.57 25.78
CA LEU A 565 -10.81 -10.87 26.64
C LEU A 565 -11.16 -10.94 28.13
N LYS A 566 -12.25 -10.28 28.54
CA LYS A 566 -12.68 -10.09 29.93
C LYS A 566 -11.64 -9.39 30.79
N ASP A 567 -10.94 -8.42 30.20
CA ASP A 567 -9.86 -7.67 30.84
C ASP A 567 -9.83 -6.21 30.35
N TYR A 568 -9.11 -5.37 31.09
CA TYR A 568 -8.85 -3.98 30.70
C TYR A 568 -7.70 -3.90 29.69
N VAL A 569 -7.92 -3.10 28.65
CA VAL A 569 -6.97 -2.86 27.56
C VAL A 569 -6.36 -1.48 27.73
N TYR A 570 -5.49 -1.35 28.74
CA TYR A 570 -4.92 -0.07 29.17
C TYR A 570 -3.96 0.56 28.14
N CYS A 571 -3.39 -0.24 27.24
CA CYS A 571 -2.52 0.23 26.16
C CYS A 571 -3.28 0.62 24.87
N ALA A 572 -4.60 0.47 24.82
CA ALA A 572 -5.38 0.88 23.65
C ALA A 572 -5.47 2.41 23.58
N LYS A 573 -5.10 2.99 22.43
CA LYS A 573 -5.26 4.42 22.19
C LYS A 573 -6.75 4.78 22.12
N ASN A 574 -7.12 5.89 22.76
CA ASN A 574 -8.50 6.38 22.86
C ASN A 574 -8.69 7.59 21.93
N CYS A 575 -9.55 7.45 20.93
CA CYS A 575 -9.78 8.45 19.90
C CYS A 575 -11.26 8.87 19.87
N VAL A 576 -11.50 10.16 19.69
CA VAL A 576 -12.81 10.72 19.35
C VAL A 576 -12.73 11.29 17.94
N LEU A 577 -13.62 10.82 17.07
CA LEU A 577 -13.76 11.31 15.70
C LEU A 577 -15.02 12.18 15.63
N LEU A 578 -14.83 13.49 15.57
CA LEU A 578 -15.89 14.48 15.43
C LEU A 578 -16.14 14.77 13.95
N LEU A 579 -17.37 14.52 13.47
CA LEU A 579 -17.80 14.92 12.12
C LEU A 579 -18.89 15.97 12.23
N THR A 580 -18.62 17.21 11.79
CA THR A 580 -19.54 18.36 11.91
C THR A 580 -19.37 19.35 10.76
N ASP A 581 -20.44 20.09 10.43
CA ASP A 581 -20.46 21.06 9.33
C ASP A 581 -20.38 22.53 9.76
N GLY A 582 -20.36 22.80 11.07
CA GLY A 582 -20.71 24.13 11.57
C GLY A 582 -20.02 24.54 12.86
N ALA A 583 -20.22 25.82 13.18
CA ALA A 583 -19.77 26.42 14.43
C ALA A 583 -20.69 26.01 15.58
N SER A 584 -20.13 26.05 16.79
CA SER A 584 -20.82 25.76 18.03
C SER A 584 -22.13 26.56 18.19
N THR A 585 -23.19 25.92 18.70
CA THR A 585 -24.44 26.57 19.14
C THR A 585 -25.01 25.85 20.36
N LYS A 586 -25.52 26.63 21.34
CA LYS A 586 -26.03 26.12 22.64
C LYS A 586 -24.99 25.27 23.37
N ASP A 587 -23.85 25.87 23.67
CA ASP A 587 -22.64 25.12 24.05
C ASP A 587 -21.95 25.66 25.32
N SER A 588 -22.72 26.31 26.18
CA SER A 588 -22.16 27.03 27.35
C SER A 588 -22.06 26.18 28.63
N LYS A 589 -22.66 24.98 28.65
CA LYS A 589 -22.91 24.20 29.88
C LYS A 589 -21.79 23.27 30.31
N VAL A 590 -20.55 23.75 30.29
CA VAL A 590 -19.39 23.01 30.81
C VAL A 590 -18.91 23.58 32.15
N PRO A 591 -18.17 22.80 32.98
CA PRO A 591 -17.60 23.31 34.23
C PRO A 591 -16.73 24.55 34.03
N ASP A 592 -16.82 25.55 34.92
CA ASP A 592 -16.14 26.84 34.77
C ASP A 592 -14.60 26.76 34.62
N PHE A 593 -13.96 25.69 35.09
CA PHE A 593 -12.50 25.53 34.98
C PHE A 593 -12.05 24.99 33.60
N LEU A 594 -13.00 24.63 32.73
CA LEU A 594 -12.77 24.09 31.38
C LEU A 594 -13.19 25.07 30.26
N LYS A 595 -13.52 26.32 30.60
CA LYS A 595 -14.04 27.31 29.64
C LYS A 595 -12.99 28.30 29.09
N ASP A 596 -11.76 28.21 29.61
CA ASP A 596 -10.59 29.02 29.25
C ASP A 596 -9.36 28.32 29.87
N TYR A 597 -9.23 27.02 29.59
CA TYR A 597 -8.19 26.14 30.14
C TYR A 597 -6.84 26.38 29.45
N ASP A 598 -6.82 26.63 28.15
CA ASP A 598 -5.60 26.94 27.40
C ASP A 598 -5.15 28.42 27.57
N GLY A 599 -6.06 29.30 27.99
CA GLY A 599 -5.80 30.67 28.39
C GLY A 599 -5.74 31.67 27.22
N ASP A 600 -6.40 31.37 26.10
CA ASP A 600 -6.45 32.21 24.91
C ASP A 600 -7.43 33.41 25.02
N GLY A 601 -8.29 33.42 26.04
CA GLY A 601 -9.12 34.57 26.42
C GLY A 601 -10.61 34.45 26.09
N ASP A 602 -11.16 33.25 26.08
CA ASP A 602 -12.57 32.91 25.85
C ASP A 602 -13.61 33.71 26.66
N ASN A 603 -14.81 33.91 26.07
CA ASN A 603 -15.92 34.53 26.77
C ASN A 603 -16.63 33.55 27.74
N THR A 604 -15.97 33.22 28.85
CA THR A 604 -16.43 32.28 29.90
C THR A 604 -17.82 32.56 30.54
N ALA A 605 -18.40 33.73 30.30
CA ALA A 605 -19.67 34.21 30.87
C ALA A 605 -20.85 34.19 29.86
N CYS A 606 -20.79 33.33 28.84
CA CYS A 606 -21.86 33.16 27.85
C CYS A 606 -23.22 32.82 28.50
N ASP A 607 -24.23 33.64 28.19
CA ASP A 607 -25.63 33.36 28.48
C ASP A 607 -26.32 32.94 27.18
N GLU A 608 -26.36 31.64 26.92
CA GLU A 608 -26.95 31.06 25.70
C GLU A 608 -28.46 31.36 25.55
N ALA A 609 -29.17 31.69 26.62
CA ALA A 609 -30.60 31.98 26.58
C ALA A 609 -30.86 33.43 26.15
N ALA A 610 -29.98 34.34 26.57
CA ALA A 610 -30.00 35.74 26.17
C ALA A 610 -29.18 36.04 24.91
N ASP A 611 -28.32 35.10 24.48
CA ASP A 611 -27.34 35.24 23.41
C ASP A 611 -26.40 36.43 23.65
N THR A 612 -25.84 36.50 24.87
CA THR A 612 -24.95 37.60 25.31
C THR A 612 -23.65 37.08 25.91
N ASN A 613 -22.53 37.76 25.60
CA ASN A 613 -21.17 37.37 26.00
C ASN A 613 -20.78 35.96 25.54
N CYS A 614 -21.21 35.56 24.34
CA CYS A 614 -20.85 34.30 23.71
C CYS A 614 -19.95 34.59 22.51
N ASP A 615 -19.05 33.66 22.20
CA ASP A 615 -18.04 33.77 21.13
C ASP A 615 -18.71 33.70 19.76
N TYR A 616 -19.76 32.88 19.65
CA TYR A 616 -20.57 32.70 18.46
C TYR A 616 -22.06 32.95 18.72
N GLY A 617 -22.81 33.23 17.66
CA GLY A 617 -24.25 33.51 17.76
C GLY A 617 -25.07 32.29 18.16
N SER A 618 -26.30 32.53 18.66
CA SER A 618 -27.19 31.48 19.20
C SER A 618 -26.67 30.77 20.45
N GLY A 619 -25.76 31.41 21.19
CA GLY A 619 -25.14 30.85 22.40
C GLY A 619 -24.05 29.83 22.11
N GLY A 620 -23.28 30.02 21.04
CA GLY A 620 -22.12 29.20 20.71
C GLY A 620 -20.84 29.70 21.39
N THR A 621 -19.91 28.79 21.63
CA THR A 621 -18.65 29.02 22.35
C THR A 621 -17.50 28.30 21.66
N ASP A 622 -16.28 28.67 21.99
CA ASP A 622 -15.01 28.05 21.58
C ASP A 622 -14.51 26.94 22.50
N TYR A 623 -15.08 26.78 23.70
CA TYR A 623 -14.65 25.86 24.78
C TYR A 623 -14.33 24.38 24.40
N LEU A 624 -14.61 23.94 23.16
CA LEU A 624 -14.22 22.62 22.67
C LEU A 624 -12.70 22.41 22.72
N ASP A 625 -11.92 23.39 22.30
CA ASP A 625 -10.45 23.32 22.23
C ASP A 625 -9.79 23.24 23.61
N ASP A 626 -10.34 23.94 24.60
CA ASP A 626 -9.98 23.84 26.00
C ASP A 626 -10.20 22.45 26.58
N ILE A 627 -11.40 21.89 26.35
CA ILE A 627 -11.73 20.56 26.84
C ILE A 627 -10.88 19.53 26.11
N ALA A 628 -10.54 19.76 24.84
CA ALA A 628 -9.61 18.95 24.06
C ALA A 628 -8.21 18.96 24.69
N LEU A 629 -7.67 20.12 25.04
CA LEU A 629 -6.38 20.23 25.74
C LEU A 629 -6.40 19.51 27.09
N TYR A 630 -7.44 19.72 27.89
CA TYR A 630 -7.59 19.05 29.18
C TYR A 630 -7.66 17.53 29.04
N ALA A 631 -8.47 17.03 28.08
CA ALA A 631 -8.63 15.60 27.83
C ALA A 631 -7.35 14.94 27.29
N ARG A 632 -6.51 15.70 26.58
CA ARG A 632 -5.23 15.24 26.02
C ARG A 632 -4.11 15.19 27.05
N THR A 633 -4.11 16.10 28.02
CA THR A 633 -3.01 16.29 28.99
C THR A 633 -3.29 15.69 30.38
N THR A 634 -4.55 15.36 30.68
CA THR A 634 -4.93 14.80 31.98
C THR A 634 -5.18 13.29 31.91
N ASP A 635 -4.62 12.54 32.86
CA ASP A 635 -5.02 11.16 33.10
C ASP A 635 -6.48 11.08 33.59
N LEU A 636 -7.37 10.56 32.74
CA LEU A 636 -8.79 10.43 33.04
C LEU A 636 -9.10 9.22 33.94
N ARG A 637 -8.20 8.24 34.05
CA ARG A 637 -8.45 6.96 34.73
C ARG A 637 -7.25 6.49 35.55
N SER A 638 -7.01 7.19 36.66
CA SER A 638 -5.99 6.82 37.65
C SER A 638 -6.19 5.45 38.33
N ASP A 639 -7.32 4.78 38.10
CA ASP A 639 -7.60 3.43 38.58
C ASP A 639 -7.08 2.31 37.64
N ILE A 640 -6.55 2.68 36.47
CA ILE A 640 -5.95 1.79 35.47
C ILE A 640 -4.46 2.16 35.31
N ASP A 641 -3.63 1.19 34.95
CA ASP A 641 -2.21 1.44 34.67
C ASP A 641 -2.04 2.28 33.38
N ASP A 642 -0.96 3.07 33.32
CA ASP A 642 -0.65 4.05 32.26
C ASP A 642 -1.67 5.22 32.13
N VAL A 643 -1.23 6.32 31.52
CA VAL A 643 -2.03 7.55 31.38
C VAL A 643 -3.17 7.32 30.38
N GLN A 644 -4.40 7.57 30.81
CA GLN A 644 -5.58 7.41 29.95
C GLN A 644 -6.09 8.78 29.50
N ASN A 645 -5.57 9.27 28.37
CA ASN A 645 -5.97 10.52 27.73
C ASN A 645 -6.73 10.28 26.42
N LEU A 646 -7.23 11.35 25.79
CA LEU A 646 -7.97 11.29 24.52
C LEU A 646 -7.25 12.02 23.41
N PHE A 647 -7.31 11.44 22.21
CA PHE A 647 -7.00 12.11 20.96
C PHE A 647 -8.29 12.58 20.28
N LEU A 648 -8.37 13.86 19.93
CA LEU A 648 -9.45 14.43 19.14
C LEU A 648 -9.03 14.54 17.67
N TYR A 649 -9.90 14.06 16.79
CA TYR A 649 -9.81 14.23 15.34
C TYR A 649 -11.08 14.91 14.85
N THR A 650 -10.93 15.99 14.10
CA THR A 650 -12.06 16.81 13.64
C THR A 650 -12.16 16.76 12.12
N VAL A 651 -13.34 16.42 11.61
CA VAL A 651 -13.68 16.45 10.18
C VAL A 651 -14.68 17.58 9.95
N TYR A 652 -14.18 18.68 9.39
CA TYR A 652 -15.01 19.80 8.97
C TYR A 652 -15.66 19.51 7.62
N ALA A 653 -16.96 19.22 7.63
CA ALA A 653 -17.66 18.64 6.49
C ALA A 653 -18.71 19.55 5.87
N PHE A 654 -18.53 19.91 4.60
CA PHE A 654 -19.51 20.68 3.81
C PHE A 654 -19.85 22.08 4.36
N GLY A 655 -18.98 22.64 5.20
CA GLY A 655 -19.10 24.00 5.73
C GLY A 655 -18.17 24.98 4.99
N ASP A 656 -18.45 26.28 5.11
CA ASP A 656 -17.56 27.37 4.67
C ASP A 656 -17.61 28.57 5.63
N ASP A 657 -17.80 28.27 6.91
CA ASP A 657 -17.79 29.23 8.02
C ASP A 657 -16.37 29.33 8.60
N PRO A 658 -15.71 30.50 8.50
CA PRO A 658 -14.39 30.70 9.09
C PRO A 658 -14.33 30.43 10.60
N ASN A 659 -15.40 30.72 11.34
CA ASN A 659 -15.43 30.51 12.79
C ASN A 659 -15.39 29.02 13.12
N ALA A 660 -16.22 28.23 12.43
CA ALA A 660 -16.23 26.76 12.56
C ALA A 660 -14.87 26.16 12.18
N ARG A 661 -14.26 26.67 11.09
CA ARG A 661 -12.95 26.22 10.63
C ARG A 661 -11.88 26.42 11.70
N ASN A 662 -11.79 27.63 12.25
CA ASN A 662 -10.78 27.97 13.26
C ASN A 662 -10.98 27.14 14.53
N LEU A 663 -12.19 27.13 15.09
CA LEU A 663 -12.52 26.33 16.28
C LEU A 663 -12.11 24.86 16.15
N LEU A 664 -12.43 24.23 15.01
CA LEU A 664 -12.07 22.82 14.79
C LEU A 664 -10.57 22.63 14.60
N MET A 665 -9.86 23.59 13.98
CA MET A 665 -8.40 23.56 13.87
C MET A 665 -7.74 23.72 15.24
N ASP A 666 -8.19 24.66 16.07
CA ASP A 666 -7.67 24.88 17.42
C ASP A 666 -7.93 23.66 18.31
N ALA A 667 -9.14 23.09 18.24
CA ALA A 667 -9.47 21.87 18.97
C ALA A 667 -8.66 20.65 18.50
N ALA A 668 -8.37 20.53 17.21
CA ALA A 668 -7.52 19.47 16.68
C ALA A 668 -6.05 19.65 17.11
N ARG A 669 -5.54 20.88 17.14
CA ARG A 669 -4.20 21.20 17.67
C ARG A 669 -4.10 20.81 19.14
N ASN A 670 -5.00 21.33 19.96
CA ASN A 670 -5.03 21.13 21.41
C ASN A 670 -5.35 19.67 21.82
N GLY A 671 -6.20 18.98 21.06
CA GLY A 671 -6.64 17.62 21.36
C GLY A 671 -5.88 16.51 20.64
N GLY A 672 -5.05 16.84 19.64
CA GLY A 672 -4.48 15.87 18.71
C GLY A 672 -2.94 15.80 18.70
N PHE A 673 -2.26 16.76 19.34
CA PHE A 673 -0.81 16.85 19.35
C PHE A 673 -0.12 15.66 20.02
N GLU A 674 1.12 15.42 19.64
CA GLU A 674 2.05 14.50 20.30
C GLU A 674 3.08 15.32 21.08
N ASP A 675 2.91 15.36 22.41
CA ASP A 675 3.84 15.97 23.36
C ASP A 675 5.23 15.30 23.25
N MET A 676 6.15 15.96 22.55
CA MET A 676 7.50 15.51 22.24
C MET A 676 8.50 15.97 23.29
N ASP A 677 8.26 17.05 24.01
CA ASP A 677 9.23 17.61 24.97
C ASP A 677 8.84 17.37 26.45
N GLY A 678 7.60 16.94 26.70
CA GLY A 678 7.04 16.60 28.00
C GLY A 678 6.44 17.79 28.76
N ASP A 679 6.20 18.93 28.11
CA ASP A 679 5.66 20.14 28.74
C ASP A 679 4.12 20.16 28.84
N ASN A 680 3.45 19.22 28.14
CA ASN A 680 1.99 19.10 28.02
C ASN A 680 1.31 20.27 27.30
N LEU A 681 1.97 20.94 26.37
CA LEU A 681 1.41 21.99 25.52
C LEU A 681 1.75 21.70 24.06
N PRO A 682 0.91 22.12 23.10
CA PRO A 682 1.28 22.06 21.69
C PRO A 682 2.28 23.18 21.36
N ASP A 683 3.45 22.82 20.88
CA ASP A 683 4.50 23.77 20.47
C ASP A 683 4.18 24.55 19.18
N GLY A 684 4.44 25.86 19.20
CA GLY A 684 4.36 26.74 18.03
C GLY A 684 2.94 27.18 17.62
N ASP A 685 2.85 28.36 17.01
CA ASP A 685 1.62 28.93 16.45
C ASP A 685 1.51 28.68 14.93
N TYR A 686 0.32 28.89 14.35
CA TYR A 686 0.10 28.75 12.89
C TYR A 686 1.02 29.59 12.01
N THR A 687 1.63 30.65 12.56
CA THR A 687 2.55 31.54 11.83
C THR A 687 4.02 31.16 11.96
N ASP A 688 4.34 30.21 12.83
CA ASP A 688 5.71 29.81 13.11
C ASP A 688 6.25 28.87 12.01
N PRO A 689 7.58 28.79 11.83
CA PRO A 689 8.22 27.88 10.88
C PRO A 689 7.84 26.40 11.14
N PRO A 690 7.76 25.54 10.09
CA PRO A 690 7.39 24.12 10.24
C PRO A 690 8.19 23.34 11.29
N GLU A 691 9.47 23.68 11.48
CA GLU A 691 10.33 23.06 12.48
C GLU A 691 9.89 23.31 13.94
N ASP A 692 9.12 24.37 14.21
CA ASP A 692 8.67 24.77 15.54
C ASP A 692 7.26 24.23 15.88
N ARG A 693 6.61 23.51 14.95
CA ARG A 693 5.21 23.05 15.05
C ARG A 693 5.03 21.54 14.83
N LEU A 694 6.12 20.79 14.97
CA LEU A 694 6.20 19.35 14.68
C LEU A 694 5.29 18.46 15.55
N GLU A 695 4.84 18.98 16.69
CA GLU A 695 3.97 18.24 17.62
C GLU A 695 2.54 18.08 17.10
N TRP A 696 2.08 19.01 16.26
CA TRP A 696 0.71 19.02 15.77
C TRP A 696 0.60 19.14 14.25
N ASP A 697 1.62 19.63 13.53
CA ASP A 697 1.69 19.72 12.06
C ASP A 697 3.03 19.18 11.58
N ARG A 698 3.09 17.87 11.35
CA ARG A 698 4.35 17.20 11.05
C ARG A 698 4.73 17.32 9.58
N ASP A 699 3.75 17.45 8.70
CA ASP A 699 3.94 17.56 7.26
C ASP A 699 4.23 18.99 6.77
N GLY A 700 4.12 19.98 7.66
CA GLY A 700 4.41 21.38 7.37
C GLY A 700 3.36 22.08 6.51
N ASP A 701 2.14 21.54 6.40
CA ASP A 701 1.11 22.02 5.47
C ASP A 701 0.33 23.25 5.98
N GLY A 702 0.46 23.59 7.27
CA GLY A 702 -0.26 24.70 7.88
C GLY A 702 -1.49 24.28 8.70
N ARG A 703 -1.76 22.99 8.86
CA ARG A 703 -2.96 22.42 9.50
C ARG A 703 -2.58 21.31 10.47
N PRO A 704 -3.33 21.12 11.56
CA PRO A 704 -3.07 19.98 12.44
C PRO A 704 -3.25 18.64 11.72
N ASP A 705 -2.37 17.67 11.98
CA ASP A 705 -2.40 16.31 11.42
C ASP A 705 -3.73 15.56 11.76
N THR A 706 -4.46 16.03 12.77
CA THR A 706 -5.75 15.51 13.22
C THR A 706 -6.96 16.31 12.72
N TYR A 707 -6.73 17.34 11.90
CA TYR A 707 -7.76 18.18 11.27
C TYR A 707 -7.96 17.81 9.80
N PHE A 708 -9.21 17.56 9.41
CA PHE A 708 -9.58 17.19 8.06
C PHE A 708 -10.69 18.10 7.54
N GLU A 709 -10.56 18.61 6.32
CA GLU A 709 -11.55 19.53 5.72
C GLU A 709 -12.04 19.00 4.38
N VAL A 710 -13.37 18.85 4.26
CA VAL A 710 -14.00 18.19 3.12
C VAL A 710 -15.11 19.06 2.51
N THR A 711 -15.01 19.29 1.21
CA THR A 711 -15.95 20.12 0.44
C THR A 711 -16.97 19.30 -0.33
N ASP A 712 -16.70 18.02 -0.56
CA ASP A 712 -17.60 17.09 -1.26
C ASP A 712 -17.46 15.65 -0.73
N GLY A 713 -18.38 14.78 -1.16
CA GLY A 713 -18.45 13.41 -0.68
C GLY A 713 -17.31 12.48 -1.10
N LYS A 714 -16.66 12.72 -2.25
CA LYS A 714 -15.46 11.93 -2.65
C LYS A 714 -14.29 12.29 -1.76
N LYS A 715 -14.08 13.60 -1.52
CA LYS A 715 -13.05 14.06 -0.59
C LYS A 715 -13.31 13.57 0.82
N LEU A 716 -14.58 13.59 1.28
CA LEU A 716 -14.96 13.03 2.57
C LEU A 716 -14.58 11.54 2.71
N GLU A 717 -14.78 10.73 1.67
CA GLU A 717 -14.38 9.31 1.71
C GLU A 717 -12.87 9.13 1.86
N ALA A 718 -12.07 9.93 1.14
CA ALA A 718 -10.61 9.89 1.21
C ALA A 718 -10.09 10.38 2.57
N GLU A 719 -10.54 11.55 3.02
CA GLU A 719 -10.07 12.15 4.28
C GLU A 719 -10.53 11.36 5.51
N LEU A 720 -11.73 10.77 5.48
CA LEU A 720 -12.18 9.90 6.56
C LEU A 720 -11.31 8.64 6.67
N LEU A 721 -10.93 8.04 5.53
CA LEU A 721 -9.98 6.93 5.54
C LEU A 721 -8.62 7.38 6.06
N ASN A 722 -8.14 8.56 5.64
CA ASN A 722 -6.90 9.14 6.14
C ASN A 722 -6.92 9.30 7.67
N ALA A 723 -7.98 9.93 8.21
CA ALA A 723 -8.18 10.10 9.65
C ALA A 723 -8.12 8.76 10.41
N ILE A 724 -8.79 7.74 9.89
CA ILE A 724 -8.77 6.40 10.50
C ILE A 724 -7.38 5.78 10.43
N ASN A 725 -6.63 5.93 9.34
CA ASN A 725 -5.27 5.41 9.24
C ASN A 725 -4.32 6.08 10.23
N VAL A 726 -4.42 7.41 10.40
CA VAL A 726 -3.63 8.13 11.40
C VAL A 726 -3.92 7.56 12.79
N MET A 727 -5.20 7.34 13.14
CA MET A 727 -5.59 6.71 14.40
C MET A 727 -5.02 5.29 14.56
N LEU A 728 -5.08 4.47 13.51
CA LEU A 728 -4.61 3.07 13.51
C LEU A 728 -3.09 2.99 13.63
N ASN A 729 -2.37 3.83 12.87
CA ASN A 729 -0.90 3.88 12.89
C ASN A 729 -0.38 4.37 14.24
N ARG A 730 -1.08 5.32 14.87
CA ARG A 730 -0.78 5.77 16.24
C ARG A 730 -1.01 4.67 17.30
N ALA A 731 -1.87 3.70 17.03
CA ALA A 731 -2.14 2.55 17.91
C ALA A 731 -1.23 1.34 17.64
N ALA A 732 -0.59 1.28 16.47
CA ALA A 732 0.32 0.21 16.08
C ALA A 732 1.71 0.39 16.72
N THR A 733 1.81 0.18 18.03
CA THR A 733 3.09 0.30 18.76
C THR A 733 4.18 -0.61 18.18
N SER A 734 5.37 -0.04 17.99
CA SER A 734 6.56 -0.66 17.39
C SER A 734 7.13 -1.80 18.24
N GLY A 735 7.42 -2.95 17.61
CA GLY A 735 8.26 -4.00 18.20
C GLY A 735 9.73 -3.69 17.94
N THR A 736 10.41 -2.96 18.83
CA THR A 736 11.83 -2.63 18.60
C THR A 736 12.75 -3.70 19.21
N ALA A 737 13.12 -4.71 18.42
CA ALA A 737 14.36 -5.45 18.66
C ALA A 737 15.50 -4.64 18.02
N VAL A 738 16.11 -3.69 18.76
CA VAL A 738 17.22 -2.89 18.25
C VAL A 738 18.50 -3.74 18.30
N SER A 739 18.97 -4.23 17.15
CA SER A 739 20.32 -4.79 17.03
C SER A 739 21.29 -3.70 16.56
N ILE A 740 22.41 -3.53 17.27
CA ILE A 740 23.39 -2.46 17.05
C ILE A 740 24.76 -3.10 16.76
N LEU A 741 25.36 -2.79 15.60
CA LEU A 741 26.72 -3.22 15.24
C LEU A 741 27.50 -2.13 14.51
N SER A 742 28.73 -1.87 14.96
CA SER A 742 29.67 -0.89 14.38
C SER A 742 30.72 -1.54 13.47
N ALA A 743 31.05 -0.90 12.34
CA ALA A 743 31.94 -1.42 11.30
C ALA A 743 33.41 -1.00 11.41
N SER A 744 33.83 -0.18 12.37
CA SER A 744 35.22 0.28 12.46
C SER A 744 35.98 -0.21 13.70
N SER A 745 37.22 -0.63 13.46
CA SER A 745 38.21 -0.97 14.49
C SER A 745 38.96 0.27 15.02
N GLU A 746 38.78 1.44 14.39
CA GLU A 746 39.58 2.66 14.63
C GLU A 746 38.80 3.84 15.26
N GLY A 747 37.55 3.63 15.69
CA GLY A 747 36.82 4.56 16.56
C GLY A 747 35.82 5.51 15.87
N ALA A 748 35.86 5.69 14.55
CA ALA A 748 34.81 6.34 13.77
C ALA A 748 34.44 5.48 12.54
N GLY A 749 33.17 5.39 12.14
CA GLY A 749 32.70 4.47 11.11
C GLY A 749 31.18 4.44 10.95
N ASN A 750 30.63 3.30 10.52
CA ASN A 750 29.19 3.10 10.27
C ASN A 750 28.60 2.10 11.28
N LEU A 751 27.33 2.26 11.62
CA LEU A 751 26.54 1.38 12.45
C LEU A 751 25.20 1.00 11.78
N LEU A 752 24.84 -0.28 11.80
CA LEU A 752 23.52 -0.74 11.34
C LEU A 752 22.54 -0.89 12.50
N GLN A 753 21.30 -0.51 12.21
CA GLN A 753 20.15 -0.67 13.08
C GLN A 753 19.04 -1.38 12.32
N ALA A 754 18.58 -2.52 12.85
CA ALA A 754 17.37 -3.19 12.39
C ALA A 754 16.20 -2.94 13.36
N TYR A 755 14.98 -2.84 12.83
CA TYR A 755 13.74 -2.83 13.60
C TYR A 755 12.55 -3.30 12.76
N PHE A 756 11.38 -3.48 13.38
CA PHE A 756 10.17 -3.85 12.66
C PHE A 756 8.92 -3.20 13.24
N LYS A 757 7.87 -3.15 12.41
CA LYS A 757 6.51 -2.79 12.79
C LYS A 757 5.58 -3.98 12.58
N PRO A 758 4.83 -4.42 13.62
CA PRO A 758 3.91 -5.55 13.49
C PRO A 758 2.79 -5.29 12.48
N MET A 759 2.37 -4.03 12.35
CA MET A 759 1.28 -3.59 11.48
C MET A 759 1.49 -2.12 11.08
N VAL A 760 1.19 -1.81 9.82
CA VAL A 760 1.09 -0.45 9.28
C VAL A 760 -0.20 -0.38 8.47
N ALA A 761 -1.11 0.52 8.84
CA ALA A 761 -2.41 0.69 8.19
C ALA A 761 -2.31 1.71 7.04
N THR A 762 -2.92 1.39 5.89
CA THR A 762 -2.97 2.24 4.69
C THR A 762 -4.34 2.12 4.02
N GLY A 763 -5.15 3.18 4.07
CA GLY A 763 -6.47 3.22 3.46
C GLY A 763 -7.45 2.23 4.08
N THR A 764 -7.82 1.21 3.30
CA THR A 764 -8.65 0.08 3.75
C THR A 764 -7.84 -1.19 3.96
N GLU A 765 -6.52 -1.10 3.87
CA GLU A 765 -5.60 -2.21 3.87
C GLU A 765 -4.56 -2.09 4.99
N GLU A 766 -3.88 -3.18 5.29
CA GLU A 766 -2.82 -3.21 6.29
C GLU A 766 -1.64 -4.06 5.82
N ALA A 767 -0.43 -3.56 6.05
CA ALA A 767 0.80 -4.30 5.88
C ALA A 767 1.29 -4.80 7.24
N ARG A 768 1.31 -6.13 7.44
CA ARG A 768 1.83 -6.75 8.66
C ARG A 768 3.29 -7.18 8.51
N TRP A 769 4.02 -7.12 9.63
CA TRP A 769 5.40 -7.60 9.78
C TRP A 769 6.36 -6.93 8.78
N VAL A 770 6.49 -5.62 8.94
CA VAL A 770 7.25 -4.71 8.09
C VAL A 770 8.63 -4.49 8.72
N GLY A 771 9.71 -4.84 8.03
CA GLY A 771 11.08 -4.66 8.53
C GLY A 771 11.79 -3.45 7.95
N TYR A 772 12.71 -2.92 8.73
CA TYR A 772 13.54 -1.75 8.42
C TYR A 772 14.99 -2.04 8.78
N LEU A 773 15.91 -1.55 7.95
CA LEU A 773 17.35 -1.62 8.17
C LEU A 773 17.97 -0.28 7.79
N GLN A 774 18.44 0.44 8.82
CA GLN A 774 19.01 1.76 8.70
C GLN A 774 20.50 1.75 9.02
N SER A 775 21.21 2.68 8.39
CA SER A 775 22.64 2.92 8.62
C SER A 775 22.88 4.30 9.19
N HIS A 776 23.66 4.37 10.26
CA HIS A 776 24.00 5.59 10.98
C HIS A 776 25.51 5.75 11.08
N TRP A 777 25.98 6.97 11.27
CA TRP A 777 27.38 7.22 11.56
C TRP A 777 27.70 6.94 13.03
N LEU A 778 28.93 6.50 13.29
CA LEU A 778 29.54 6.42 14.61
C LEU A 778 30.74 7.35 14.63
N ASP A 779 30.70 8.39 15.47
CA ASP A 779 31.80 9.35 15.59
C ASP A 779 32.94 8.86 16.50
N GLU A 780 34.06 9.59 16.50
CA GLU A 780 35.25 9.29 17.29
C GLU A 780 35.04 9.28 18.82
N LYS A 781 33.90 9.79 19.32
CA LYS A 781 33.51 9.78 20.73
C LYS A 781 32.57 8.63 21.06
N GLY A 782 32.15 7.85 20.06
CA GLY A 782 31.16 6.79 20.19
C GLY A 782 29.71 7.29 20.20
N ASN A 783 29.43 8.51 19.74
CA ASN A 783 28.06 8.97 19.54
C ASN A 783 27.55 8.53 18.16
N LEU A 784 26.27 8.18 18.10
CA LEU A 784 25.58 7.94 16.85
C LEU A 784 25.20 9.27 16.20
N ARG A 785 25.25 9.33 14.86
CA ARG A 785 24.88 10.51 14.09
C ARG A 785 24.05 10.17 12.87
N GLU A 786 23.12 11.06 12.54
CA GLU A 786 22.38 11.06 11.29
C GLU A 786 23.20 11.76 10.18
N ASP A 787 22.93 11.48 8.91
CA ASP A 787 23.54 12.12 7.73
C ASP A 787 22.68 13.34 7.36
N THR A 788 22.98 14.49 7.98
CA THR A 788 22.03 15.62 8.04
C THR A 788 21.90 16.32 6.70
N ASP A 789 22.98 16.43 5.93
CA ASP A 789 23.01 17.01 4.59
C ASP A 789 23.00 15.97 3.46
N GLN A 790 22.95 14.67 3.80
CA GLN A 790 22.87 13.54 2.88
C GLN A 790 24.03 13.51 1.87
N ASP A 791 25.22 13.91 2.30
CA ASP A 791 26.42 13.91 1.47
C ASP A 791 27.20 12.59 1.54
N HIS A 792 26.74 11.64 2.38
CA HIS A 792 27.34 10.34 2.64
C HIS A 792 28.77 10.40 3.19
N LYS A 793 29.07 11.47 3.93
CA LYS A 793 30.33 11.69 4.61
C LYS A 793 30.08 12.22 6.01
N LEU A 794 30.83 11.70 6.98
CA LEU A 794 30.70 12.18 8.35
C LEU A 794 31.32 13.59 8.51
N ASP A 795 30.48 14.60 8.72
CA ASP A 795 30.85 15.95 9.16
C ASP A 795 30.29 16.23 10.56
N THR A 796 31.15 16.09 11.58
CA THR A 796 30.77 16.33 12.99
C THR A 796 30.23 17.75 13.29
N SER A 797 30.40 18.70 12.38
CA SER A 797 29.91 20.08 12.53
C SER A 797 28.52 20.33 11.93
N ILE A 798 28.00 19.38 11.16
CA ILE A 798 26.69 19.43 10.48
C ILE A 798 25.82 18.25 10.93
N ASP A 799 26.40 17.04 10.97
CA ASP A 799 25.71 15.80 11.29
C ASP A 799 25.31 15.72 12.76
N LYS A 800 24.00 15.78 12.99
CA LYS A 800 23.41 15.81 14.34
C LYS A 800 23.63 14.50 15.08
N ILE A 801 23.83 14.62 16.40
CA ILE A 801 23.96 13.45 17.29
C ILE A 801 22.58 12.87 17.56
N ILE A 802 22.44 11.55 17.50
CA ILE A 802 21.21 10.84 17.80
C ILE A 802 21.37 9.90 19.02
N LYS A 803 20.32 9.76 19.83
CA LYS A 803 20.29 8.87 20.99
C LYS A 803 18.92 8.24 21.16
N PHE A 804 18.87 6.91 21.21
CA PHE A 804 17.64 6.19 21.52
C PHE A 804 17.14 6.53 22.92
N PHE A 805 15.86 6.87 22.98
CA PHE A 805 15.17 7.24 24.19
C PHE A 805 13.91 6.37 24.33
N PRO A 806 13.86 5.46 25.30
CA PRO A 806 12.65 4.69 25.56
C PRO A 806 11.60 5.62 26.18
N ALA A 807 10.52 5.89 25.46
CA ALA A 807 9.31 6.50 26.01
C ALA A 807 8.36 5.40 26.51
N ALA A 808 7.24 5.78 27.14
CA ALA A 808 6.32 4.82 27.76
C ALA A 808 5.68 3.85 26.75
N ASP A 809 5.42 4.35 25.53
CA ASP A 809 4.63 3.63 24.51
C ASP A 809 5.43 3.29 23.23
N GLU A 810 6.56 3.95 22.99
CA GLU A 810 7.42 3.72 21.83
C GLU A 810 8.89 4.09 22.11
N THR A 811 9.80 3.62 21.25
CA THR A 811 11.21 4.07 21.29
C THR A 811 11.34 5.28 20.37
N LEU A 812 11.66 6.43 20.96
CA LEU A 812 11.95 7.68 20.25
C LEU A 812 13.45 7.89 20.10
N ILE A 813 13.83 8.88 19.30
CA ILE A 813 15.21 9.29 19.08
C ILE A 813 15.35 10.75 19.46
N LYS A 814 16.24 11.02 20.42
CA LYS A 814 16.72 12.38 20.71
C LYS A 814 17.72 12.79 19.65
N VAL A 815 17.45 13.88 18.96
CA VAL A 815 18.34 14.51 17.99
C VAL A 815 18.89 15.79 18.59
N PHE A 816 20.22 15.91 18.64
CA PHE A 816 20.93 17.05 19.23
C PHE A 816 21.59 17.88 18.14
N ASP A 817 21.35 19.19 18.16
CA ASP A 817 22.00 20.12 17.24
C ASP A 817 23.51 20.21 17.49
N VAL A 818 24.26 20.39 16.39
CA VAL A 818 25.71 20.54 16.40
C VAL A 818 26.11 21.78 15.61
N SER A 819 27.33 22.27 15.83
CA SER A 819 27.88 23.36 15.04
C SER A 819 29.41 23.29 14.96
N PRO A 820 30.05 24.04 14.06
CA PRO A 820 31.51 24.15 14.06
C PRO A 820 32.12 24.66 15.38
N ALA A 821 31.33 25.40 16.18
CA ALA A 821 31.77 25.90 17.49
C ALA A 821 31.53 24.88 18.62
N ASP A 822 30.55 23.99 18.47
CA ASP A 822 30.20 22.94 19.42
C ASP A 822 29.77 21.65 18.69
N PRO A 823 30.74 20.88 18.17
CA PRO A 823 30.44 19.64 17.42
C PRO A 823 30.13 18.45 18.35
N PHE A 824 30.35 18.59 19.66
CA PHE A 824 30.12 17.55 20.67
C PHE A 824 29.45 18.17 21.92
N PRO A 825 28.18 18.60 21.80
CA PRO A 825 27.45 19.20 22.91
C PRO A 825 27.30 18.22 24.07
N ASP A 826 27.15 18.74 25.29
CA ASP A 826 26.88 17.93 26.48
C ASP A 826 25.45 17.37 26.42
N LEU A 827 25.31 16.10 26.02
CA LEU A 827 24.04 15.43 25.79
C LEU A 827 23.11 15.35 27.02
N ASP A 828 23.62 15.63 28.23
CA ASP A 828 22.79 15.69 29.43
C ASP A 828 22.12 17.06 29.61
N THR A 829 22.62 18.11 28.95
CA THR A 829 22.12 19.50 29.10
C THR A 829 21.76 20.19 27.79
N ALA A 830 22.15 19.62 26.66
CA ALA A 830 21.89 20.17 25.34
C ALA A 830 20.40 20.07 24.97
N PRO A 831 19.85 21.09 24.28
CA PRO A 831 18.52 20.99 23.70
C PRO A 831 18.49 19.85 22.68
N ASN A 832 17.37 19.14 22.64
CA ASN A 832 17.16 18.00 21.76
C ASN A 832 15.71 18.00 21.27
N ILE A 833 15.51 17.47 20.07
CA ILE A 833 14.19 17.22 19.50
C ILE A 833 13.93 15.72 19.53
N LEU A 834 12.75 15.28 19.95
CA LEU A 834 12.35 13.89 19.81
C LEU A 834 11.84 13.64 18.39
N LYS A 835 12.35 12.59 17.76
CA LYS A 835 11.86 12.09 16.47
C LYS A 835 11.47 10.63 16.58
N SER A 836 10.47 10.22 15.81
CA SER A 836 10.19 8.80 15.59
C SER A 836 11.30 8.17 14.75
N MET A 837 11.37 6.83 14.76
CA MET A 837 12.43 6.09 14.07
C MET A 837 12.37 6.20 12.54
N ASP A 838 11.23 6.61 11.98
CA ASP A 838 11.05 6.76 10.54
C ASP A 838 11.46 8.17 10.02
N ASN A 839 11.64 9.12 10.95
CA ASN A 839 11.83 10.55 10.69
C ASN A 839 13.26 11.04 10.96
N ILE A 840 14.22 10.13 11.11
CA ILE A 840 15.64 10.44 11.14
C ILE A 840 16.24 10.38 9.73
N ASN A 841 17.40 11.00 9.54
CA ASN A 841 18.12 10.97 8.27
C ASN A 841 19.27 9.95 8.31
N PRO A 842 19.02 8.64 8.13
CA PRO A 842 20.10 7.67 8.07
C PRO A 842 20.97 7.91 6.83
N VAL A 843 22.20 7.40 6.84
CA VAL A 843 23.07 7.33 5.64
C VAL A 843 22.34 6.60 4.50
N TRP A 844 21.58 5.56 4.85
CA TRP A 844 20.64 4.88 3.96
C TRP A 844 19.61 4.05 4.76
N ASP A 845 18.45 3.81 4.14
CA ASP A 845 17.38 2.94 4.65
C ASP A 845 17.05 1.88 3.59
N ALA A 846 17.50 0.64 3.82
CA ALA A 846 17.33 -0.45 2.87
C ALA A 846 15.86 -0.88 2.71
N GLY A 847 15.00 -0.65 3.72
CA GLY A 847 13.57 -0.95 3.63
C GLY A 847 12.88 -0.04 2.61
N LYS A 848 13.09 1.27 2.73
CA LYS A 848 12.56 2.29 1.81
C LYS A 848 13.08 2.09 0.38
N LEU A 849 14.39 1.87 0.22
CA LEU A 849 15.01 1.64 -1.09
C LEU A 849 14.47 0.37 -1.76
N LEU A 850 14.30 -0.72 -0.99
CA LEU A 850 13.74 -1.95 -1.51
C LEU A 850 12.24 -1.82 -1.86
N ALA A 851 11.49 -0.98 -1.14
CA ALA A 851 10.10 -0.65 -1.47
C ALA A 851 10.00 0.07 -2.82
N ALA A 852 10.88 1.03 -3.11
CA ALA A 852 10.96 1.74 -4.39
C ALA A 852 11.47 0.85 -5.55
N ARG A 853 12.26 -0.18 -5.25
CA ARG A 853 12.84 -1.07 -6.27
C ARG A 853 11.77 -1.86 -7.03
N SER A 854 11.83 -1.86 -8.36
CA SER A 854 10.98 -2.71 -9.20
C SER A 854 11.18 -4.20 -8.88
N PRO A 855 10.10 -4.99 -8.71
CA PRO A 855 10.18 -6.43 -8.48
C PRO A 855 10.96 -7.19 -9.57
N ASP A 856 10.98 -6.68 -10.81
CA ASP A 856 11.71 -7.30 -11.93
C ASP A 856 13.22 -7.13 -11.82
N ASN A 857 13.69 -6.07 -11.17
CA ASN A 857 15.10 -5.78 -10.99
C ASN A 857 15.70 -6.49 -9.76
N ARG A 858 14.88 -7.22 -8.99
CA ARG A 858 15.37 -8.00 -7.83
C ARG A 858 16.03 -9.31 -8.26
N LYS A 859 17.25 -9.52 -7.78
CA LYS A 859 18.05 -10.72 -8.02
C LYS A 859 17.91 -11.68 -6.83
N ILE A 860 16.97 -12.61 -6.95
CA ILE A 860 16.67 -13.59 -5.90
C ILE A 860 16.98 -14.97 -6.46
N PHE A 861 17.69 -15.79 -5.69
CA PHE A 861 18.03 -17.16 -6.05
C PHE A 861 17.83 -18.14 -4.89
N THR A 862 17.75 -19.42 -5.20
CA THR A 862 17.48 -20.51 -4.25
C THR A 862 18.22 -21.77 -4.69
N PHE A 863 18.35 -22.71 -3.75
CA PHE A 863 18.78 -24.07 -4.04
C PHE A 863 17.59 -25.02 -4.13
N ILE A 864 17.61 -25.93 -5.10
CA ILE A 864 16.70 -27.06 -5.23
C ILE A 864 17.48 -28.34 -5.53
N ASP A 865 17.57 -29.22 -4.55
CA ASP A 865 18.25 -30.52 -4.65
C ASP A 865 17.40 -31.47 -5.51
N LYS A 866 17.65 -31.48 -6.82
CA LYS A 866 16.79 -32.14 -7.83
C LYS A 866 16.93 -33.65 -7.80
N ASP A 867 18.15 -34.14 -7.59
CA ASP A 867 18.43 -35.58 -7.60
C ASP A 867 18.48 -36.19 -6.19
N ASN A 868 18.34 -35.35 -5.16
CA ASN A 868 18.25 -35.72 -3.76
C ASN A 868 19.54 -36.35 -3.23
N ASP A 869 20.69 -35.92 -3.74
CA ASP A 869 22.01 -36.31 -3.26
C ASP A 869 22.61 -35.32 -2.23
N GLY A 870 21.99 -34.14 -2.12
CA GLY A 870 22.35 -33.08 -1.18
C GLY A 870 23.65 -32.36 -1.50
N THR A 871 24.22 -32.56 -2.68
CA THR A 871 25.36 -31.79 -3.19
C THR A 871 24.86 -30.62 -4.04
N VAL A 872 25.75 -29.71 -4.44
CA VAL A 872 25.40 -28.57 -5.29
C VAL A 872 25.98 -28.84 -6.67
N ASP A 873 25.11 -29.16 -7.62
CA ASP A 873 25.52 -29.57 -8.96
C ASP A 873 25.34 -28.45 -10.01
N GLU A 874 26.38 -27.62 -10.14
CA GLU A 874 26.43 -26.53 -11.12
C GLU A 874 27.44 -26.76 -12.25
N SER A 875 26.96 -26.63 -13.49
CA SER A 875 27.83 -26.69 -14.68
C SER A 875 28.53 -25.36 -14.97
N THR A 876 27.93 -24.26 -14.51
CA THR A 876 28.42 -22.89 -14.60
C THR A 876 28.05 -22.17 -13.32
N ASP A 877 28.96 -21.37 -12.78
CA ASP A 877 28.76 -20.61 -11.54
C ASP A 877 27.91 -19.35 -11.81
N ASP A 878 26.62 -19.54 -12.13
CA ASP A 878 25.64 -18.47 -12.36
C ASP A 878 24.35 -18.73 -11.56
N PRO A 879 24.22 -18.17 -10.34
CA PRO A 879 23.06 -18.41 -9.48
C PRO A 879 21.76 -17.80 -10.01
N PHE A 880 21.80 -17.02 -11.09
CA PHE A 880 20.65 -16.27 -11.61
C PHE A 880 20.07 -16.85 -12.90
N ASP A 881 20.48 -18.07 -13.27
CA ASP A 881 19.90 -18.81 -14.38
C ASP A 881 18.68 -19.65 -13.95
N ALA A 882 18.14 -20.48 -14.85
CA ALA A 882 17.03 -21.40 -14.55
C ALA A 882 17.42 -22.89 -14.69
N ALA A 883 18.71 -23.17 -14.85
CA ALA A 883 19.30 -24.49 -15.03
C ALA A 883 19.99 -24.94 -13.72
N GLY A 884 20.56 -26.16 -13.70
CA GLY A 884 21.25 -26.65 -12.49
C GLY A 884 20.32 -26.82 -11.28
N GLU A 885 20.85 -26.65 -10.10
CA GLU A 885 20.17 -26.75 -8.80
C GLU A 885 20.12 -25.42 -8.06
N VAL A 886 21.05 -24.52 -8.35
CA VAL A 886 21.06 -23.12 -7.89
C VAL A 886 20.38 -22.28 -8.95
N ILE A 887 19.09 -22.01 -8.74
CA ILE A 887 18.24 -21.33 -9.72
C ILE A 887 17.77 -19.97 -9.22
N ARG A 888 17.45 -19.09 -10.17
CA ARG A 888 16.70 -17.87 -9.90
C ARG A 888 15.29 -18.16 -9.40
N PHE A 889 14.82 -17.34 -8.47
CA PHE A 889 13.46 -17.39 -7.96
C PHE A 889 12.52 -16.55 -8.85
N GLN A 890 12.06 -17.15 -9.96
CA GLN A 890 11.19 -16.52 -10.95
C GLN A 890 10.06 -17.44 -11.42
N THR A 891 9.02 -16.86 -12.02
CA THR A 891 7.83 -17.59 -12.49
C THR A 891 8.10 -18.52 -13.68
N ASP A 892 9.21 -18.34 -14.37
CA ASP A 892 9.61 -19.21 -15.49
C ASP A 892 10.50 -20.38 -15.07
N ALA A 893 10.96 -20.39 -13.81
CA ALA A 893 11.72 -21.49 -13.23
C ALA A 893 10.78 -22.66 -12.83
N ALA A 894 10.27 -23.38 -13.82
CA ALA A 894 9.34 -24.50 -13.62
C ALA A 894 9.77 -25.54 -12.55
N PRO A 895 11.07 -25.90 -12.39
CA PRO A 895 11.51 -26.85 -11.37
C PRO A 895 11.25 -26.40 -9.91
N LEU A 896 11.00 -25.12 -9.66
CA LEU A 896 10.70 -24.58 -8.32
C LEU A 896 9.33 -25.01 -7.79
N LYS A 897 8.38 -25.26 -8.69
CA LYS A 897 6.97 -25.48 -8.39
C LYS A 897 6.66 -26.52 -7.29
N PRO A 898 7.21 -27.74 -7.29
CA PRO A 898 6.94 -28.73 -6.24
C PRO A 898 7.49 -28.34 -4.85
N TYR A 899 8.51 -27.48 -4.79
CA TYR A 899 9.16 -27.07 -3.54
C TYR A 899 8.33 -26.07 -2.73
N LEU A 900 7.37 -25.37 -3.35
CA LEU A 900 6.54 -24.35 -2.68
C LEU A 900 5.30 -24.94 -1.95
N GLY A 901 4.98 -26.22 -2.15
CA GLY A 901 3.91 -26.92 -1.43
C GLY A 901 2.49 -26.41 -1.71
N LEU A 902 2.17 -26.17 -2.99
CA LEU A 902 0.91 -25.58 -3.45
C LEU A 902 -0.01 -26.56 -4.21
N LEU A 903 0.18 -27.87 -4.01
CA LEU A 903 -0.54 -28.89 -4.77
C LEU A 903 -2.03 -28.97 -4.38
N ASP A 904 -2.35 -28.83 -3.09
CA ASP A 904 -3.73 -28.90 -2.58
C ASP A 904 -4.58 -27.72 -3.07
N THR A 905 -5.72 -28.02 -3.72
CA THR A 905 -6.62 -27.02 -4.30
C THR A 905 -7.63 -26.45 -3.30
N THR A 906 -7.83 -27.12 -2.15
CA THR A 906 -8.84 -26.73 -1.16
C THR A 906 -8.25 -25.76 -0.14
N ILE A 907 -7.01 -26.02 0.28
CA ILE A 907 -6.31 -25.19 1.28
C ILE A 907 -5.80 -23.89 0.64
N TRP A 908 -5.24 -23.98 -0.57
CA TRP A 908 -4.58 -22.84 -1.23
C TRP A 908 -5.43 -22.20 -2.32
N ILE A 909 -6.76 -22.35 -2.26
CA ILE A 909 -7.67 -21.80 -3.27
C ILE A 909 -7.53 -20.29 -3.41
N ASP A 910 -7.21 -19.62 -2.31
CA ASP A 910 -7.00 -18.16 -2.22
C ASP A 910 -5.82 -17.70 -3.08
N LEU A 911 -4.83 -18.56 -3.34
CA LEU A 911 -3.73 -18.24 -4.27
C LEU A 911 -4.10 -18.46 -5.75
N GLY A 912 -5.25 -19.08 -6.03
CA GLY A 912 -5.77 -19.32 -7.37
C GLY A 912 -6.33 -20.73 -7.59
N ALA A 913 -7.25 -20.83 -8.55
CA ALA A 913 -7.96 -22.07 -8.87
C ALA A 913 -7.05 -23.19 -9.41
N THR A 914 -6.03 -22.85 -10.21
CA THR A 914 -5.10 -23.82 -10.82
C THR A 914 -3.76 -23.82 -10.10
N HIS A 915 -3.04 -24.95 -10.14
CA HIS A 915 -1.69 -25.02 -9.56
C HIS A 915 -0.71 -24.04 -10.22
N ASP A 916 -0.89 -23.73 -11.52
CA ASP A 916 -0.09 -22.70 -12.21
C ASP A 916 -0.37 -21.29 -11.68
N ASN A 917 -1.64 -20.95 -11.43
CA ASN A 917 -2.01 -19.66 -10.84
C ASN A 917 -1.40 -19.53 -9.44
N ARG A 918 -1.54 -20.56 -8.60
CA ARG A 918 -0.98 -20.55 -7.24
C ARG A 918 0.54 -20.36 -7.24
N PHE A 919 1.24 -21.10 -8.09
CA PHE A 919 2.68 -20.98 -8.27
C PHE A 919 3.09 -19.57 -8.72
N SER A 920 2.48 -19.07 -9.81
CA SER A 920 2.82 -17.77 -10.37
C SER A 920 2.52 -16.63 -9.39
N ASN A 921 1.37 -16.68 -8.72
CA ASN A 921 0.94 -15.66 -7.78
C ASN A 921 1.82 -15.64 -6.52
N LEU A 922 2.18 -16.79 -5.95
CA LEU A 922 3.09 -16.84 -4.80
C LEU A 922 4.48 -16.30 -5.16
N VAL A 923 5.05 -16.72 -6.30
CA VAL A 923 6.37 -16.24 -6.73
C VAL A 923 6.35 -14.73 -6.96
N LYS A 924 5.31 -14.19 -7.60
CA LYS A 924 5.12 -12.75 -7.76
C LYS A 924 5.04 -12.03 -6.41
N PHE A 925 4.25 -12.56 -5.48
CA PHE A 925 4.11 -11.97 -4.14
C PHE A 925 5.46 -11.88 -3.42
N ILE A 926 6.23 -12.98 -3.37
CA ILE A 926 7.56 -13.02 -2.71
C ILE A 926 8.56 -12.07 -3.38
N ARG A 927 8.49 -11.90 -4.70
CA ARG A 927 9.31 -10.91 -5.42
C ARG A 927 8.92 -9.47 -5.09
N GLY A 928 7.72 -9.22 -4.59
CA GLY A 928 7.23 -7.90 -4.19
C GLY A 928 6.23 -7.28 -5.17
N TYR A 929 5.48 -8.09 -5.92
CA TYR A 929 4.31 -7.63 -6.66
C TYR A 929 3.10 -7.57 -5.72
N ASP A 930 2.27 -6.55 -5.90
CA ASP A 930 0.97 -6.40 -5.21
C ASP A 930 -0.22 -6.34 -6.20
N THR A 931 0.08 -6.37 -7.50
CA THR A 931 -0.90 -6.40 -8.60
C THR A 931 -0.44 -7.35 -9.71
N GLY A 932 -1.29 -7.59 -10.72
CA GLY A 932 -0.96 -8.45 -11.86
C GLY A 932 -1.03 -9.96 -11.55
N PHE A 933 -1.82 -10.33 -10.53
CA PHE A 933 -2.10 -11.72 -10.21
C PHE A 933 -3.16 -12.33 -11.14
N SER A 934 -3.13 -13.65 -11.31
CA SER A 934 -4.02 -14.38 -12.21
C SER A 934 -5.07 -15.19 -11.44
N GLY A 935 -6.33 -15.11 -11.89
CA GLY A 935 -7.42 -15.94 -11.37
C GLY A 935 -7.99 -15.49 -10.03
N ASP A 936 -8.15 -14.17 -9.87
CA ASP A 936 -8.81 -13.49 -8.74
C ASP A 936 -8.38 -13.98 -7.35
N PRO A 937 -7.07 -14.01 -7.05
CA PRO A 937 -6.61 -14.54 -5.78
C PRO A 937 -6.88 -13.55 -4.63
N GLU A 938 -7.00 -14.11 -3.44
CA GLU A 938 -7.19 -13.42 -2.17
C GLU A 938 -5.89 -13.40 -1.37
N ILE A 939 -4.98 -12.49 -1.75
CA ILE A 939 -3.64 -12.36 -1.16
C ILE A 939 -3.63 -11.16 -0.21
N ARG A 940 -2.87 -11.23 0.89
CA ARG A 940 -2.66 -10.04 1.73
C ARG A 940 -1.90 -8.97 0.95
N THR A 941 -2.15 -7.70 1.22
CA THR A 941 -1.33 -6.64 0.64
C THR A 941 -0.02 -6.44 1.41
N ARG A 942 0.97 -5.88 0.72
CA ARG A 942 2.18 -5.30 1.31
C ARG A 942 2.31 -3.81 0.97
N ASN A 943 1.24 -3.19 0.47
CA ASN A 943 1.22 -1.80 0.06
C ASN A 943 1.18 -0.86 1.26
N ILE A 944 2.06 0.12 1.27
CA ILE A 944 2.09 1.23 2.22
C ILE A 944 2.16 2.51 1.39
N ASN A 945 1.10 3.31 1.43
CA ASN A 945 0.96 4.58 0.71
C ASN A 945 1.33 4.55 -0.79
N GLY A 946 0.99 3.47 -1.50
CA GLY A 946 1.26 3.31 -2.93
C GLY A 946 2.56 2.57 -3.26
N GLU A 947 3.40 2.26 -2.27
CA GLU A 947 4.64 1.50 -2.43
C GLU A 947 4.51 0.10 -1.84
N VAL A 948 5.02 -0.92 -2.56
CA VAL A 948 4.97 -2.30 -2.08
C VAL A 948 6.19 -2.59 -1.20
N TRP A 949 5.97 -2.74 0.11
CA TRP A 949 7.02 -3.01 1.08
C TRP A 949 7.49 -4.46 1.01
N LYS A 950 8.76 -4.68 0.66
CA LYS A 950 9.26 -6.02 0.35
C LYS A 950 10.03 -6.65 1.52
N LEU A 951 10.73 -5.84 2.32
CA LEU A 951 11.54 -6.33 3.43
C LEU A 951 10.68 -6.85 4.59
N GLY A 952 10.84 -8.12 4.95
CA GLY A 952 10.25 -8.74 6.14
C GLY A 952 10.87 -8.21 7.42
N ASP A 953 10.21 -8.45 8.55
CA ASP A 953 10.73 -8.08 9.86
C ASP A 953 12.08 -8.78 10.16
N ILE A 954 12.94 -8.06 10.88
CA ILE A 954 14.26 -8.52 11.32
C ILE A 954 14.23 -8.52 12.86
N ILE A 955 14.16 -9.71 13.46
CA ILE A 955 13.98 -9.86 14.92
C ILE A 955 15.28 -10.27 15.60
N PHE A 956 15.81 -11.45 15.29
CA PHE A 956 17.03 -11.96 15.92
C PHE A 956 18.24 -11.93 14.98
N SER A 957 18.01 -11.87 13.66
CA SER A 957 19.11 -11.79 12.69
C SER A 957 19.80 -10.44 12.79
N THR A 958 20.93 -10.45 13.47
CA THR A 958 21.75 -9.26 13.65
C THR A 958 22.51 -8.97 12.33
N PRO A 959 22.33 -7.79 11.69
CA PRO A 959 22.98 -7.45 10.42
C PRO A 959 24.51 -7.46 10.50
N MET A 960 25.22 -7.88 9.45
CA MET A 960 26.68 -7.95 9.41
C MET A 960 27.25 -7.06 8.32
N ILE A 961 28.12 -6.10 8.68
CA ILE A 961 28.89 -5.31 7.71
C ILE A 961 30.22 -6.01 7.36
N LEU A 962 30.57 -6.00 6.08
CA LEU A 962 31.83 -6.52 5.56
C LEU A 962 32.47 -5.51 4.60
N SER A 963 33.60 -4.92 4.98
CA SER A 963 34.35 -3.95 4.15
C SER A 963 35.73 -4.45 3.73
N SER A 964 36.34 -5.34 4.52
CA SER A 964 37.66 -5.95 4.29
C SER A 964 37.66 -7.37 4.83
N PRO A 965 38.69 -8.20 4.57
CA PRO A 965 38.81 -9.52 5.19
C PRO A 965 38.78 -9.43 6.72
N PRO A 966 37.83 -10.11 7.40
CA PRO A 966 37.56 -9.92 8.83
C PRO A 966 38.63 -10.55 9.75
N ASP A 967 39.37 -11.53 9.25
CA ASP A 967 40.41 -12.21 10.03
C ASP A 967 41.78 -11.53 9.82
N ASN A 968 42.80 -11.96 10.58
CA ASN A 968 44.13 -11.36 10.56
C ASN A 968 45.21 -12.46 10.63
N TYR A 969 45.09 -13.51 9.81
CA TYR A 969 45.98 -14.68 9.88
C TYR A 969 47.45 -14.34 9.54
N ASP A 970 47.69 -13.30 8.74
CA ASP A 970 49.02 -12.78 8.46
C ASP A 970 49.67 -12.13 9.69
N LEU A 971 48.91 -11.36 10.47
CA LEU A 971 49.41 -10.73 11.70
C LEU A 971 49.53 -11.73 12.85
N LEU A 972 48.54 -12.63 13.02
CA LEU A 972 48.46 -13.56 14.13
C LEU A 972 49.41 -14.76 13.98
N TYR A 973 49.57 -15.29 12.76
CA TYR A 973 50.30 -16.52 12.50
C TYR A 973 51.41 -16.38 11.45
N SER A 974 51.65 -15.16 10.93
CA SER A 974 52.66 -14.92 9.89
C SER A 974 52.41 -15.71 8.59
N ASP A 975 51.13 -15.96 8.25
CA ASP A 975 50.74 -16.63 7.01
C ASP A 975 50.88 -15.67 5.81
N GLU A 976 51.89 -15.90 4.97
CA GLU A 976 52.13 -15.04 3.81
C GLU A 976 51.06 -15.18 2.72
N SER A 977 50.41 -16.35 2.60
CA SER A 977 49.34 -16.57 1.62
C SER A 977 48.12 -15.72 1.96
N TYR A 978 47.77 -15.62 3.26
CA TYR A 978 46.70 -14.73 3.71
C TYR A 978 47.01 -13.26 3.45
N ARG A 979 48.28 -12.84 3.57
CA ARG A 979 48.67 -11.45 3.25
C ARG A 979 48.42 -11.09 1.78
N THR A 980 48.54 -12.05 0.86
CA THR A 980 48.23 -11.86 -0.56
C THR A 980 46.73 -11.66 -0.75
N PHE A 981 45.92 -12.53 -0.15
CA PHE A 981 44.47 -12.42 -0.11
C PHE A 981 44.00 -11.09 0.50
N PHE A 982 44.53 -10.72 1.67
CA PHE A 982 44.19 -9.48 2.36
C PHE A 982 44.43 -8.27 1.45
N LYS A 983 45.57 -8.20 0.77
CA LYS A 983 45.87 -7.10 -0.16
C LYS A 983 44.94 -7.05 -1.36
N ALA A 984 44.44 -8.19 -1.84
CA ALA A 984 43.53 -8.25 -2.97
C ALA A 984 42.12 -7.75 -2.61
N PHE A 985 41.68 -7.96 -1.36
CA PHE A 985 40.29 -7.70 -0.93
C PHE A 985 40.12 -6.66 0.17
N LYS A 986 41.19 -6.02 0.68
CA LYS A 986 41.11 -4.99 1.74
C LYS A 986 40.26 -3.77 1.36
N ASP A 987 40.17 -3.45 0.07
CA ASP A 987 39.44 -2.29 -0.47
C ASP A 987 38.19 -2.74 -1.26
N ARG A 988 37.57 -3.86 -0.87
CA ARG A 988 36.37 -4.37 -1.54
C ARG A 988 35.15 -3.48 -1.24
N GLU A 989 34.10 -3.68 -2.03
CA GLU A 989 32.80 -3.03 -1.79
C GLU A 989 32.27 -3.42 -0.41
N THR A 990 31.79 -2.43 0.35
CA THR A 990 31.24 -2.66 1.68
C THR A 990 29.82 -3.20 1.54
N MET A 991 29.54 -4.29 2.23
CA MET A 991 28.25 -4.99 2.16
C MET A 991 27.62 -5.12 3.53
N ALA A 992 26.28 -5.03 3.59
CA ALA A 992 25.47 -5.38 4.73
C ALA A 992 24.67 -6.67 4.45
N TYR A 993 24.87 -7.70 5.28
CA TYR A 993 24.18 -8.99 5.17
C TYR A 993 23.22 -9.20 6.35
N VAL A 994 21.97 -9.57 6.09
CA VAL A 994 20.98 -9.83 7.15
C VAL A 994 19.96 -10.87 6.71
N GLY A 995 19.51 -11.72 7.63
CA GLY A 995 18.35 -12.57 7.43
C GLY A 995 17.06 -11.84 7.81
N ALA A 996 15.99 -12.03 7.04
CA ALA A 996 14.68 -11.48 7.35
C ALA A 996 13.59 -12.58 7.36
N ASN A 997 12.51 -12.30 8.09
CA ASN A 997 11.35 -13.20 8.20
C ASN A 997 10.41 -13.14 6.97
N ASP A 998 10.90 -12.65 5.83
CA ASP A 998 10.30 -12.85 4.50
C ASP A 998 10.85 -14.09 3.78
N GLY A 999 11.75 -14.84 4.43
CA GLY A 999 12.35 -16.05 3.87
C GLY A 999 13.78 -15.90 3.38
N MET A 1000 14.30 -14.67 3.33
CA MET A 1000 15.50 -14.34 2.58
C MET A 1000 16.67 -13.93 3.47
N ILE A 1001 17.87 -14.24 2.99
CA ILE A 1001 19.11 -13.58 3.42
C ILE A 1001 19.42 -12.52 2.36
N HIS A 1002 19.42 -11.26 2.77
CA HIS A 1002 19.62 -10.10 1.92
C HIS A 1002 21.07 -9.61 1.96
N ALA A 1003 21.55 -9.11 0.83
CA ALA A 1003 22.82 -8.43 0.69
C ALA A 1003 22.62 -7.01 0.12
N PHE A 1004 22.90 -6.00 0.93
CA PHE A 1004 22.79 -4.59 0.55
C PHE A 1004 24.17 -3.97 0.35
N THR A 1005 24.33 -3.14 -0.69
CA THR A 1005 25.58 -2.39 -0.88
C THR A 1005 25.62 -1.18 0.03
N SER A 1006 26.77 -0.93 0.65
CA SER A 1006 27.08 0.36 1.29
C SER A 1006 28.16 1.09 0.51
N TRP A 1007 28.36 0.79 -0.78
CA TRP A 1007 29.44 1.36 -1.59
C TRP A 1007 30.85 1.11 -1.01
N VAL A 1008 31.87 1.81 -1.51
CA VAL A 1008 33.25 1.67 -1.01
C VAL A 1008 33.49 2.69 0.11
N PHE A 1009 33.80 2.20 1.31
CA PHE A 1009 34.14 3.04 2.45
C PHE A 1009 35.60 3.53 2.37
N ASN A 1010 35.82 4.82 2.55
CA ASN A 1010 37.15 5.39 2.72
C ASN A 1010 37.37 5.77 4.20
N SER A 1011 38.27 5.05 4.88
CA SER A 1011 38.54 5.27 6.30
C SER A 1011 39.36 6.53 6.59
N GLU A 1012 40.02 7.13 5.59
CA GLU A 1012 40.79 8.38 5.77
C GLU A 1012 39.88 9.62 5.79
N THR A 1013 38.81 9.59 4.97
CA THR A 1013 37.87 10.72 4.84
C THR A 1013 36.52 10.47 5.51
N ILE A 1014 36.28 9.24 5.97
CA ILE A 1014 35.02 8.76 6.57
C ILE A 1014 33.85 9.07 5.63
N GLU A 1015 33.96 8.61 4.38
CA GLU A 1015 32.99 8.83 3.32
C GLU A 1015 32.71 7.54 2.55
N TYR A 1016 31.50 7.44 1.99
CA TYR A 1016 31.15 6.38 1.04
C TYR A 1016 31.20 6.88 -0.40
N THR A 1017 31.86 6.12 -1.26
CA THR A 1017 31.95 6.46 -2.70
C THR A 1017 31.46 5.31 -3.56
N GLN A 1018 30.58 5.62 -4.51
CA GLN A 1018 30.05 4.64 -5.45
C GLN A 1018 31.19 3.93 -6.20
N LYS A 1019 31.08 2.61 -6.31
CA LYS A 1019 32.05 1.80 -7.03
C LYS A 1019 32.06 2.20 -8.52
N PRO A 1020 33.24 2.46 -9.13
CA PRO A 1020 33.29 2.81 -10.53
C PRO A 1020 32.67 1.73 -11.43
N GLY A 1021 31.75 2.14 -12.32
CA GLY A 1021 31.08 1.24 -13.26
C GLY A 1021 29.82 0.56 -12.75
N THR A 1022 29.33 0.92 -11.56
CA THR A 1022 28.06 0.45 -11.00
C THR A 1022 27.02 1.57 -11.06
N SER A 1023 25.73 1.22 -10.93
CA SER A 1023 24.63 2.19 -10.96
C SER A 1023 23.69 2.08 -9.77
N GLU A 1024 23.88 1.11 -8.88
CA GLU A 1024 23.07 0.93 -7.68
C GLU A 1024 23.36 2.05 -6.66
N ASP A 1025 22.30 2.51 -6.01
CA ASP A 1025 22.36 3.53 -4.95
C ASP A 1025 22.91 2.92 -3.65
N ILE A 1026 23.38 3.76 -2.72
CA ILE A 1026 23.83 3.27 -1.42
C ILE A 1026 22.63 2.71 -0.65
N GLY A 1027 22.74 1.51 -0.10
CA GLY A 1027 21.67 0.77 0.56
C GLY A 1027 20.85 -0.15 -0.35
N ASP A 1028 21.13 -0.18 -1.66
CA ASP A 1028 20.40 -1.06 -2.60
C ASP A 1028 20.64 -2.55 -2.36
N GLU A 1029 19.59 -3.36 -2.52
CA GLU A 1029 19.69 -4.83 -2.54
C GLU A 1029 20.40 -5.29 -3.82
N LEU A 1030 21.57 -5.91 -3.66
CA LEU A 1030 22.32 -6.51 -4.77
C LEU A 1030 21.79 -7.90 -5.13
N TRP A 1031 21.49 -8.70 -4.10
CA TRP A 1031 20.90 -10.03 -4.24
C TRP A 1031 20.27 -10.50 -2.93
N ALA A 1032 19.40 -11.50 -3.04
CA ALA A 1032 18.83 -12.22 -1.91
C ALA A 1032 18.86 -13.75 -2.16
N TYR A 1033 19.08 -14.53 -1.11
CA TYR A 1033 19.10 -15.99 -1.15
C TYR A 1033 17.99 -16.57 -0.28
N ILE A 1034 17.25 -17.55 -0.82
CA ILE A 1034 16.25 -18.32 -0.10
C ILE A 1034 16.80 -19.74 0.14
N PRO A 1035 17.03 -20.15 1.40
CA PRO A 1035 17.35 -21.53 1.75
C PRO A 1035 16.25 -22.50 1.29
N GLN A 1036 16.64 -23.65 0.76
CA GLN A 1036 15.72 -24.67 0.23
C GLN A 1036 14.65 -25.05 1.27
N THR A 1037 15.06 -25.18 2.53
CA THR A 1037 14.16 -25.58 3.62
C THR A 1037 13.00 -24.60 3.87
N LEU A 1038 13.16 -23.33 3.48
CA LEU A 1038 12.13 -22.29 3.65
C LEU A 1038 11.15 -22.22 2.49
N LEU A 1039 11.46 -22.77 1.31
CA LEU A 1039 10.59 -22.74 0.13
C LEU A 1039 9.12 -23.13 0.42
N PRO A 1040 8.83 -24.27 1.08
CA PRO A 1040 7.45 -24.65 1.41
C PRO A 1040 6.81 -23.78 2.50
N HIS A 1041 7.59 -23.00 3.27
CA HIS A 1041 7.07 -22.08 4.28
C HIS A 1041 6.56 -20.76 3.67
N LEU A 1042 7.08 -20.37 2.49
CA LEU A 1042 6.77 -19.08 1.86
C LEU A 1042 5.28 -18.91 1.54
N LYS A 1043 4.55 -20.01 1.31
CA LYS A 1043 3.11 -19.99 1.01
C LYS A 1043 2.27 -19.25 2.05
N TRP A 1044 2.69 -19.25 3.32
CA TRP A 1044 1.99 -18.55 4.39
C TRP A 1044 2.17 -17.03 4.31
N LEU A 1045 3.29 -16.54 3.77
CA LEU A 1045 3.51 -15.11 3.65
C LEU A 1045 2.47 -14.41 2.77
N ALA A 1046 1.75 -15.13 1.89
CA ALA A 1046 0.71 -14.55 1.05
C ALA A 1046 -0.70 -14.61 1.68
N ASP A 1047 -0.86 -15.29 2.82
CA ASP A 1047 -2.15 -15.50 3.50
C ASP A 1047 -2.68 -14.20 4.12
N LYS A 1048 -3.98 -13.91 3.95
CA LYS A 1048 -4.67 -12.75 4.56
C LYS A 1048 -4.67 -12.80 6.08
N ASP A 1049 -4.73 -13.99 6.65
CA ASP A 1049 -4.74 -14.22 8.09
C ASP A 1049 -3.33 -14.55 8.62
N TYR A 1050 -2.27 -14.19 7.87
CA TYR A 1050 -0.88 -14.50 8.20
C TYR A 1050 -0.55 -14.20 9.68
N GLY A 1051 -0.24 -15.28 10.40
CA GLY A 1051 0.37 -15.25 11.72
C GLY A 1051 1.89 -15.25 11.59
N HIS A 1052 2.59 -14.60 12.52
CA HIS A 1052 4.04 -14.51 12.45
C HIS A 1052 4.72 -15.88 12.53
N VAL A 1053 5.55 -16.17 11.54
CA VAL A 1053 6.38 -17.38 11.43
C VAL A 1053 7.82 -16.92 11.26
N TYR A 1054 8.76 -17.54 11.98
CA TYR A 1054 10.19 -17.26 11.80
C TYR A 1054 10.71 -17.93 10.52
N TYR A 1055 11.56 -17.21 9.77
CA TYR A 1055 12.22 -17.72 8.57
C TYR A 1055 13.75 -17.62 8.68
N ALA A 1056 14.39 -16.63 8.04
CA ALA A 1056 15.84 -16.46 8.09
C ALA A 1056 16.20 -15.55 9.26
N ASP A 1057 16.44 -16.13 10.45
CA ASP A 1057 16.45 -15.36 11.70
C ASP A 1057 17.74 -15.51 12.52
N LEU A 1058 18.71 -16.33 12.09
CA LEU A 1058 20.03 -16.39 12.74
C LEU A 1058 20.92 -15.25 12.24
N LYS A 1059 21.79 -14.73 13.12
CA LYS A 1059 22.90 -13.87 12.73
C LYS A 1059 23.86 -14.60 11.76
N PRO A 1060 24.15 -14.06 10.57
CA PRO A 1060 25.14 -14.64 9.67
C PRO A 1060 26.55 -14.67 10.29
N LYS A 1061 27.27 -15.78 10.15
CA LYS A 1061 28.67 -15.91 10.58
C LYS A 1061 29.60 -15.73 9.39
N ILE A 1062 30.26 -14.57 9.32
CA ILE A 1062 31.27 -14.25 8.30
C ILE A 1062 32.68 -14.55 8.82
N PHE A 1063 33.54 -15.16 8.00
CA PHE A 1063 34.92 -15.53 8.32
C PHE A 1063 35.74 -15.83 7.05
N ASP A 1064 37.06 -15.90 7.16
CA ASP A 1064 37.95 -16.30 6.08
C ASP A 1064 38.48 -17.73 6.26
N ALA A 1065 38.61 -18.47 5.15
CA ALA A 1065 39.19 -19.82 5.14
C ALA A 1065 39.94 -20.12 3.82
N LYS A 1066 40.96 -20.98 3.88
CA LYS A 1066 41.73 -21.47 2.72
C LYS A 1066 41.13 -22.78 2.23
N ILE A 1067 40.04 -22.71 1.45
CA ILE A 1067 39.26 -23.87 0.97
C ILE A 1067 38.79 -23.76 -0.50
N LEU A 1068 39.02 -22.63 -1.16
CA LEU A 1068 38.63 -22.46 -2.56
C LEU A 1068 39.60 -23.22 -3.47
N PRO A 1069 39.16 -23.68 -4.66
CA PRO A 1069 40.11 -24.17 -5.65
C PRO A 1069 41.18 -23.11 -5.98
N ASP A 1070 42.38 -23.57 -6.34
CA ASP A 1070 43.47 -22.73 -6.80
C ASP A 1070 43.02 -21.76 -7.92
N ASP A 1071 43.62 -20.56 -7.95
CA ASP A 1071 43.31 -19.46 -8.86
C ASP A 1071 41.84 -18.97 -8.85
N THR A 1072 41.04 -19.32 -7.84
CA THR A 1072 39.69 -18.76 -7.66
C THR A 1072 39.76 -17.33 -7.11
N HIS A 1073 39.08 -16.39 -7.77
CA HIS A 1073 39.02 -14.94 -7.49
C HIS A 1073 40.34 -14.14 -7.64
N TYR A 1074 41.50 -14.74 -7.36
CA TYR A 1074 42.81 -14.15 -7.57
C TYR A 1074 43.85 -15.23 -7.92
N ALA A 1075 44.91 -14.83 -8.63
CA ALA A 1075 45.97 -15.75 -9.02
C ALA A 1075 47.15 -15.69 -8.04
N ASP A 1076 47.70 -16.85 -7.70
CA ASP A 1076 48.90 -16.96 -6.88
C ASP A 1076 49.88 -18.04 -7.41
N PRO A 1077 51.13 -18.11 -6.90
CA PRO A 1077 52.14 -19.01 -7.44
C PRO A 1077 52.22 -20.38 -6.75
N ASP A 1078 51.43 -20.65 -5.70
CA ASP A 1078 51.67 -21.76 -4.77
C ASP A 1078 50.91 -23.06 -5.12
N GLY A 1079 49.87 -22.99 -5.95
CA GLY A 1079 49.14 -24.15 -6.45
C GLY A 1079 48.27 -24.83 -5.39
N ASP A 1080 48.15 -24.23 -4.20
CA ASP A 1080 47.31 -24.70 -3.11
C ASP A 1080 45.88 -24.12 -3.26
N ASP A 1081 44.95 -24.56 -2.40
CA ASP A 1081 43.60 -23.98 -2.33
C ASP A 1081 43.66 -22.46 -2.03
N ASN A 1082 42.85 -21.62 -2.67
CA ASN A 1082 42.81 -20.19 -2.37
C ASN A 1082 42.03 -19.85 -1.08
N TRP A 1083 42.39 -18.72 -0.49
CA TRP A 1083 41.56 -18.03 0.51
C TRP A 1083 40.28 -17.45 -0.08
N GLY A 1084 39.21 -17.50 0.70
CA GLY A 1084 37.97 -16.78 0.44
C GLY A 1084 37.32 -16.28 1.73
N THR A 1085 36.37 -15.37 1.59
CA THR A 1085 35.47 -14.96 2.67
C THR A 1085 34.13 -15.68 2.50
N PHE A 1086 33.67 -16.34 3.56
CA PHE A 1086 32.46 -17.15 3.55
C PHE A 1086 31.44 -16.63 4.56
N MET A 1087 30.17 -16.89 4.26
CA MET A 1087 29.05 -16.72 5.17
C MET A 1087 28.44 -18.09 5.48
N LEU A 1088 28.47 -18.48 6.75
CA LEU A 1088 27.77 -19.66 7.26
C LEU A 1088 26.58 -19.19 8.10
N THR A 1089 25.38 -19.63 7.76
CA THR A 1089 24.16 -19.20 8.43
C THR A 1089 23.21 -20.36 8.69
N GLY A 1090 22.55 -20.29 9.83
CA GLY A 1090 21.37 -21.09 10.15
C GLY A 1090 20.12 -20.19 10.09
N LEU A 1091 19.02 -20.68 10.68
CA LEU A 1091 17.70 -20.07 10.62
C LEU A 1091 17.15 -19.70 12.02
N ASN A 1092 17.90 -19.99 13.08
CA ASN A 1092 17.51 -19.75 14.46
C ASN A 1092 16.20 -20.46 14.79
N ARG A 1093 15.10 -19.72 14.88
CA ARG A 1093 13.75 -20.25 15.12
C ARG A 1093 12.99 -20.55 13.83
N GLY A 1094 13.53 -20.24 12.66
CA GLY A 1094 12.89 -20.60 11.39
C GLY A 1094 13.33 -21.95 10.84
N GLY A 1095 12.69 -22.35 9.74
CA GLY A 1095 12.99 -23.62 9.05
C GLY A 1095 12.68 -24.86 9.88
N LYS A 1096 11.67 -24.79 10.76
CA LYS A 1096 11.11 -25.97 11.44
C LYS A 1096 10.73 -27.02 10.39
N HIS A 1097 10.83 -28.30 10.74
CA HIS A 1097 10.51 -29.38 9.82
C HIS A 1097 9.15 -29.19 9.15
N ILE A 1098 9.10 -29.34 7.83
CA ILE A 1098 7.88 -29.33 7.03
C ILE A 1098 8.03 -30.33 5.87
N TRP A 1099 6.95 -30.61 5.16
CA TRP A 1099 6.99 -31.42 3.95
C TRP A 1099 6.13 -30.80 2.85
N SER A 1100 6.42 -31.15 1.61
CA SER A 1100 5.55 -30.84 0.47
C SER A 1100 5.43 -32.04 -0.47
N ARG A 1101 4.31 -32.08 -1.19
CA ARG A 1101 4.05 -33.09 -2.21
C ARG A 1101 4.09 -32.48 -3.59
N GLY A 1102 4.77 -33.14 -4.53
CA GLY A 1102 4.87 -32.68 -5.91
C GLY A 1102 5.69 -33.59 -6.81
N ASP A 1103 5.88 -33.15 -8.06
CA ASP A 1103 6.74 -33.78 -9.06
C ASP A 1103 8.15 -33.18 -8.95
N PHE A 1104 9.01 -33.79 -8.13
CA PHE A 1104 10.38 -33.32 -7.87
C PHE A 1104 11.40 -33.76 -8.93
N ASP A 1105 11.12 -34.86 -9.65
CA ASP A 1105 12.00 -35.39 -10.71
C ASP A 1105 11.66 -34.81 -12.10
N ASN A 1106 10.68 -33.90 -12.17
CA ASN A 1106 10.21 -33.22 -13.38
C ASN A 1106 9.86 -34.22 -14.49
N ASN A 1107 9.27 -35.35 -14.10
CA ASN A 1107 8.98 -36.46 -15.00
C ASN A 1107 7.45 -36.71 -15.01
N PRO A 1108 6.73 -36.25 -16.04
CA PRO A 1108 5.26 -36.34 -16.08
C PRO A 1108 4.70 -37.77 -16.11
N GLY A 1109 5.56 -38.80 -16.11
CA GLY A 1109 5.21 -40.22 -15.99
C GLY A 1109 5.37 -40.83 -14.59
N THR A 1110 5.98 -40.13 -13.63
CA THR A 1110 6.11 -40.57 -12.23
C THR A 1110 4.95 -40.02 -11.39
N ALA A 1111 4.66 -40.68 -10.27
CA ALA A 1111 3.64 -40.21 -9.33
C ALA A 1111 4.26 -39.19 -8.39
N ASP A 1112 3.52 -38.14 -8.01
CA ASP A 1112 3.99 -37.15 -7.03
C ASP A 1112 4.54 -37.86 -5.78
N THR A 1113 5.70 -37.40 -5.32
CA THR A 1113 6.35 -37.89 -4.10
C THR A 1113 6.22 -36.84 -2.99
N VAL A 1114 6.51 -37.25 -1.76
CA VAL A 1114 6.61 -36.35 -0.61
C VAL A 1114 8.09 -36.08 -0.37
N LYS A 1115 8.49 -34.81 -0.33
CA LYS A 1115 9.82 -34.37 0.08
C LYS A 1115 9.72 -33.69 1.45
N HIS A 1116 10.67 -34.01 2.32
CA HIS A 1116 10.78 -33.44 3.66
C HIS A 1116 11.87 -32.38 3.68
N PHE A 1117 11.60 -31.30 4.40
CA PHE A 1117 12.47 -30.15 4.56
C PHE A 1117 12.76 -30.00 6.05
N TYR A 1118 14.05 -30.04 6.41
CA TYR A 1118 14.52 -30.04 7.79
C TYR A 1118 15.35 -28.79 8.04
N PRO A 1119 15.53 -28.37 9.31
CA PRO A 1119 16.47 -27.31 9.65
C PRO A 1119 17.85 -27.59 9.03
N SER A 1120 18.45 -26.55 8.45
CA SER A 1120 19.71 -26.63 7.71
C SER A 1120 20.67 -25.49 8.07
N TYR A 1121 21.95 -25.69 7.77
CA TYR A 1121 22.94 -24.63 7.65
C TYR A 1121 23.32 -24.45 6.18
N THR A 1122 23.53 -23.20 5.78
CA THR A 1122 23.93 -22.81 4.41
C THR A 1122 25.29 -22.12 4.46
N CYS A 1123 26.20 -22.52 3.57
CA CYS A 1123 27.50 -21.88 3.38
C CYS A 1123 27.60 -21.24 1.99
N LEU A 1124 27.89 -19.93 1.96
CA LEU A 1124 28.03 -19.11 0.76
C LEU A 1124 29.45 -18.53 0.68
N ASP A 1125 30.06 -18.58 -0.51
CA ASP A 1125 31.24 -17.80 -0.86
C ASP A 1125 30.79 -16.38 -1.24
N ILE A 1126 31.26 -15.40 -0.47
CA ILE A 1126 30.98 -13.98 -0.65
C ILE A 1126 32.28 -13.17 -0.84
N THR A 1127 33.32 -13.84 -1.33
CA THR A 1127 34.62 -13.20 -1.60
C THR A 1127 34.47 -12.07 -2.62
N ASP A 1128 33.69 -12.31 -3.69
CA ASP A 1128 33.17 -11.28 -4.58
C ASP A 1128 31.73 -10.91 -4.17
N PRO A 1129 31.52 -9.74 -3.55
CA PRO A 1129 30.21 -9.28 -3.09
C PRO A 1129 29.07 -9.35 -4.11
N ARG A 1130 29.36 -9.21 -5.41
CA ARG A 1130 28.36 -9.11 -6.48
C ARG A 1130 28.03 -10.45 -7.12
N ASN A 1131 28.88 -11.46 -6.93
CA ASN A 1131 28.76 -12.77 -7.54
C ASN A 1131 28.85 -13.85 -6.45
N PRO A 1132 27.79 -14.02 -5.63
CA PRO A 1132 27.78 -15.01 -4.57
C PRO A 1132 27.75 -16.43 -5.15
N ARG A 1133 28.46 -17.38 -4.52
CA ARG A 1133 28.37 -18.80 -4.86
C ARG A 1133 27.89 -19.62 -3.67
N LEU A 1134 26.89 -20.46 -3.86
CA LEU A 1134 26.48 -21.46 -2.88
C LEU A 1134 27.48 -22.63 -2.88
N LEU A 1135 28.04 -22.95 -1.71
CA LEU A 1135 28.89 -24.13 -1.56
C LEU A 1135 28.08 -25.36 -1.19
N TRP A 1136 27.20 -25.23 -0.19
CA TRP A 1136 26.33 -26.31 0.28
C TRP A 1136 25.24 -25.77 1.20
N GLU A 1137 24.10 -26.48 1.21
CA GLU A 1137 23.07 -26.41 2.26
C GLU A 1137 22.84 -27.82 2.79
N LYS A 1138 23.01 -28.03 4.10
CA LYS A 1138 22.99 -29.38 4.70
C LYS A 1138 22.17 -29.45 5.98
N THR A 1139 21.53 -30.59 6.17
CA THR A 1139 20.90 -31.03 7.43
C THR A 1139 21.60 -32.30 7.94
N TYR A 1140 21.47 -32.61 9.23
CA TYR A 1140 22.24 -33.67 9.87
C TYR A 1140 21.39 -34.59 10.74
N ALA A 1141 21.66 -35.89 10.64
CA ALA A 1141 21.01 -36.96 11.40
C ALA A 1141 21.99 -38.08 11.78
N LYS A 1142 21.77 -38.76 12.90
CA LYS A 1142 22.63 -39.79 13.44
C LYS A 1142 22.73 -41.01 12.51
N PRO A 1143 23.93 -41.62 12.39
CA PRO A 1143 24.11 -42.85 11.61
C PRO A 1143 23.20 -43.98 12.08
N GLY A 1144 22.49 -44.62 11.13
CA GLY A 1144 21.57 -45.73 11.41
C GLY A 1144 20.12 -45.33 11.74
N SER A 1145 19.83 -44.02 11.82
CA SER A 1145 18.47 -43.47 11.71
C SER A 1145 18.34 -42.78 10.34
N PRO A 1146 18.11 -43.54 9.25
CA PRO A 1146 17.92 -42.90 7.95
C PRO A 1146 16.75 -41.90 8.03
N PHE A 1147 16.82 -40.84 7.22
CA PHE A 1147 15.78 -39.83 7.02
C PHE A 1147 14.38 -40.40 6.67
N GLU A 1148 14.26 -41.73 6.56
CA GLU A 1148 13.08 -42.54 6.24
C GLU A 1148 12.56 -43.41 7.42
N ASN A 1149 12.97 -43.16 8.67
CA ASN A 1149 12.36 -43.86 9.81
C ASN A 1149 10.94 -43.34 10.10
N ALA A 1150 10.05 -44.23 10.55
CA ALA A 1150 8.61 -44.00 10.74
C ALA A 1150 8.22 -42.86 11.72
N ASP A 1151 9.20 -42.27 12.41
CA ASP A 1151 9.03 -41.18 13.37
C ASP A 1151 9.52 -39.80 12.83
N ASN A 1152 10.05 -39.73 11.58
CA ASN A 1152 10.38 -38.49 10.85
C ASN A 1152 11.24 -37.45 11.59
N ASP A 1153 12.30 -37.88 12.27
CA ASP A 1153 13.07 -37.02 13.18
C ASP A 1153 14.54 -36.85 12.75
N THR A 1154 15.03 -35.60 12.69
CA THR A 1154 16.46 -35.27 12.53
C THR A 1154 17.10 -34.95 13.87
N ASP A 1155 18.37 -35.33 14.08
CA ASP A 1155 19.09 -34.95 15.30
C ASP A 1155 19.49 -33.46 15.30
N LEU A 1156 19.56 -32.82 14.13
CA LEU A 1156 19.59 -31.37 14.02
C LEU A 1156 18.17 -30.81 14.20
N GLY A 1157 17.95 -30.08 15.28
CA GLY A 1157 16.76 -29.27 15.53
C GLY A 1157 16.90 -27.86 14.98
N LEU A 1158 16.13 -26.93 15.54
CA LEU A 1158 16.17 -25.51 15.18
C LEU A 1158 17.59 -24.95 15.32
N THR A 1159 18.13 -24.35 14.26
CA THR A 1159 19.53 -23.93 14.13
C THR A 1159 19.83 -22.63 14.87
N THR A 1160 19.59 -22.66 16.18
CA THR A 1160 19.83 -21.58 17.16
C THR A 1160 21.31 -21.43 17.55
N SER A 1161 22.14 -22.42 17.24
CA SER A 1161 23.59 -22.41 17.52
C SER A 1161 24.34 -21.58 16.49
N SER A 1162 25.01 -20.50 16.92
CA SER A 1162 25.97 -19.81 16.07
C SER A 1162 27.21 -20.70 15.85
N PRO A 1163 27.59 -21.02 14.61
CA PRO A 1163 28.68 -21.96 14.35
C PRO A 1163 30.05 -21.37 14.67
N SER A 1164 30.97 -22.24 15.10
CA SER A 1164 32.37 -21.92 15.33
C SER A 1164 33.23 -22.55 14.24
N ILE A 1165 34.14 -21.77 13.66
CA ILE A 1165 35.07 -22.24 12.65
C ILE A 1165 36.38 -22.67 13.31
N ALA A 1166 36.91 -23.81 12.90
CA ALA A 1166 38.13 -24.38 13.45
C ALA A 1166 39.03 -24.93 12.35
N ARG A 1167 40.31 -24.55 12.40
CA ARG A 1167 41.35 -25.17 11.57
C ARG A 1167 42.09 -26.25 12.36
N VAL A 1168 42.19 -27.45 11.80
CA VAL A 1168 42.98 -28.56 12.35
C VAL A 1168 43.82 -29.17 11.24
N GLY A 1169 45.13 -28.99 11.33
CA GLY A 1169 46.09 -29.30 10.27
C GLY A 1169 45.87 -28.38 9.05
N GLU A 1170 45.64 -29.01 7.90
CA GLU A 1170 45.35 -28.34 6.63
C GLU A 1170 43.84 -28.26 6.36
N LYS A 1171 43.00 -28.84 7.22
CA LYS A 1171 41.54 -28.85 7.07
C LYS A 1171 40.85 -27.79 7.91
N TRP A 1172 39.70 -27.35 7.40
CA TRP A 1172 38.80 -26.42 8.08
C TRP A 1172 37.49 -27.13 8.41
N PHE A 1173 36.94 -26.84 9.58
CA PHE A 1173 35.75 -27.45 10.12
C PHE A 1173 34.77 -26.39 10.64
N ALA A 1174 33.48 -26.66 10.47
CA ALA A 1174 32.42 -25.97 11.19
C ALA A 1174 31.93 -26.84 12.35
N ILE A 1175 31.76 -26.23 13.52
CA ILE A 1175 31.28 -26.86 14.74
C ILE A 1175 30.01 -26.15 15.18
N PHE A 1176 28.94 -26.89 15.47
CA PHE A 1176 27.68 -26.33 15.97
C PHE A 1176 26.88 -27.35 16.79
N GLY A 1177 26.01 -26.85 17.66
CA GLY A 1177 25.08 -27.67 18.45
C GLY A 1177 23.80 -28.00 17.69
N SER A 1178 23.09 -29.02 18.18
CA SER A 1178 21.81 -29.51 17.64
C SER A 1178 20.64 -28.55 17.81
N GLY A 1179 20.70 -27.61 18.76
CA GLY A 1179 19.58 -26.74 19.08
C GLY A 1179 18.33 -27.48 19.63
N PRO A 1180 17.23 -26.75 19.90
CA PRO A 1180 15.95 -27.30 20.37
C PRO A 1180 15.11 -27.92 19.26
N ALA A 1181 14.23 -28.85 19.61
CA ALA A 1181 13.31 -29.48 18.66
C ALA A 1181 12.08 -28.60 18.34
N ASP A 1182 11.65 -27.76 19.29
CA ASP A 1182 10.47 -26.89 19.13
C ASP A 1182 10.70 -25.46 19.67
N TYR A 1183 9.76 -24.55 19.38
CA TYR A 1183 9.86 -23.12 19.70
C TYR A 1183 9.83 -22.79 21.19
N ASP A 1184 9.28 -23.67 22.01
CA ASP A 1184 9.29 -23.52 23.47
C ASP A 1184 10.69 -23.79 24.07
N GLY A 1185 11.67 -24.17 23.25
CA GLY A 1185 13.02 -24.50 23.67
C GLY A 1185 13.13 -25.86 24.35
N ILE A 1186 12.06 -26.66 24.34
CA ILE A 1186 12.06 -27.99 24.93
C ILE A 1186 12.63 -28.99 23.93
N SER A 1187 13.48 -29.87 24.45
CA SER A 1187 13.97 -31.05 23.73
C SER A 1187 13.49 -32.32 24.43
N ASP A 1188 13.05 -33.29 23.65
CA ASP A 1188 12.71 -34.65 24.08
C ASP A 1188 13.82 -35.66 23.79
N ARG A 1189 14.94 -35.18 23.23
CA ARG A 1189 16.10 -35.97 22.82
C ARG A 1189 17.39 -35.43 23.46
N LYS A 1190 18.47 -36.20 23.31
CA LYS A 1190 19.81 -35.78 23.71
C LYS A 1190 20.33 -34.69 22.78
N GLY A 1191 21.09 -33.74 23.34
CA GLY A 1191 21.77 -32.74 22.52
C GLY A 1191 22.96 -33.34 21.79
N HIS A 1192 23.24 -32.88 20.57
CA HIS A 1192 24.40 -33.31 19.78
C HIS A 1192 25.28 -32.14 19.38
N VAL A 1193 26.57 -32.42 19.25
CA VAL A 1193 27.54 -31.53 18.62
C VAL A 1193 27.94 -32.12 17.29
N PHE A 1194 27.86 -31.30 16.25
CA PHE A 1194 28.22 -31.65 14.88
C PHE A 1194 29.56 -31.02 14.52
N VAL A 1195 30.43 -31.79 13.87
CA VAL A 1195 31.71 -31.35 13.29
C VAL A 1195 31.77 -31.75 11.82
N VAL A 1196 31.77 -30.77 10.94
CA VAL A 1196 31.63 -30.98 9.49
C VAL A 1196 32.79 -30.35 8.73
N ASP A 1197 33.23 -30.99 7.65
CA ASP A 1197 34.25 -30.45 6.76
C ASP A 1197 33.69 -29.19 6.09
N LEU A 1198 34.39 -28.06 6.26
CA LEU A 1198 33.88 -26.77 5.81
C LEU A 1198 33.78 -26.68 4.28
N LYS A 1199 34.67 -27.37 3.55
CA LYS A 1199 34.74 -27.32 2.09
C LYS A 1199 33.53 -27.99 1.45
N THR A 1200 33.03 -29.07 2.04
CA THR A 1200 31.95 -29.89 1.46
C THR A 1200 30.65 -29.93 2.28
N GLY A 1201 30.68 -29.48 3.54
CA GLY A 1201 29.57 -29.62 4.47
C GLY A 1201 29.36 -31.05 4.98
N GLU A 1202 30.21 -32.00 4.55
CA GLU A 1202 30.07 -33.41 4.89
C GLU A 1202 30.53 -33.71 6.33
N PRO A 1203 29.86 -34.65 7.02
CA PRO A 1203 30.31 -35.16 8.32
C PRO A 1203 31.78 -35.63 8.30
N TYR A 1204 32.59 -35.18 9.26
CA TYR A 1204 33.96 -35.66 9.39
C TYR A 1204 34.03 -37.11 9.89
N GLN A 1205 34.61 -38.02 9.09
CA GLN A 1205 34.79 -39.42 9.47
C GLN A 1205 36.26 -39.83 9.39
N ASN A 1206 36.83 -40.36 10.47
CA ASN A 1206 38.16 -40.98 10.48
C ASN A 1206 38.08 -42.46 10.91
N GLY A 1207 37.18 -43.21 10.25
CA GLY A 1207 36.95 -44.63 10.53
C GLY A 1207 35.95 -44.92 11.67
N THR A 1208 35.46 -43.88 12.34
CA THR A 1208 34.36 -43.88 13.34
C THR A 1208 33.46 -42.64 13.14
N ASP A 1209 32.34 -42.56 13.88
CA ASP A 1209 31.40 -41.42 13.87
C ASP A 1209 31.96 -40.18 14.62
N ASP A 1210 33.18 -39.76 14.27
CA ASP A 1210 33.96 -38.71 14.97
C ASP A 1210 33.42 -37.28 14.78
N TRP A 1211 32.35 -37.14 14.02
CA TRP A 1211 31.64 -35.89 13.74
C TRP A 1211 30.49 -35.61 14.70
N LEU A 1212 30.04 -36.61 15.46
CA LEU A 1212 28.84 -36.53 16.30
C LEU A 1212 29.19 -36.81 17.76
N PHE A 1213 29.11 -35.78 18.59
CA PHE A 1213 29.28 -35.93 20.04
C PHE A 1213 27.92 -35.83 20.72
N GLU A 1214 27.48 -36.92 21.36
CA GLU A 1214 26.21 -36.99 22.07
C GLU A 1214 26.37 -36.47 23.51
N GLY A 1215 25.41 -35.67 23.95
CA GLY A 1215 25.30 -35.14 25.30
C GLY A 1215 25.03 -36.22 26.35
N ILE A 1216 25.14 -35.83 27.62
CA ILE A 1216 24.96 -36.73 28.75
C ILE A 1216 23.49 -36.80 29.16
N ASN A 1217 22.73 -35.72 28.96
CA ASN A 1217 21.35 -35.60 29.40
C ASN A 1217 20.37 -36.07 28.34
N ASP A 1218 19.39 -36.90 28.73
CA ASP A 1218 18.40 -37.51 27.82
C ASP A 1218 17.41 -36.51 27.19
N ARG A 1219 17.36 -35.27 27.69
CA ARG A 1219 16.49 -34.19 27.24
C ARG A 1219 17.24 -32.88 27.31
N ALA A 1220 18.03 -32.59 26.28
CA ALA A 1220 18.92 -31.44 26.26
C ALA A 1220 19.14 -30.90 24.86
N THR A 1221 19.68 -29.69 24.80
CA THR A 1221 20.12 -29.03 23.57
C THR A 1221 21.57 -28.59 23.72
N MET A 1222 22.30 -28.52 22.61
CA MET A 1222 23.66 -27.99 22.60
C MET A 1222 23.65 -26.53 22.13
N ALA A 1223 24.26 -25.66 22.93
CA ALA A 1223 24.39 -24.24 22.66
C ALA A 1223 25.51 -23.93 21.64
N SER A 1224 25.76 -22.64 21.41
CA SER A 1224 26.80 -22.18 20.49
C SER A 1224 28.22 -22.55 20.98
N PRO A 1225 29.08 -23.15 20.14
CA PRO A 1225 30.47 -23.46 20.48
C PRO A 1225 31.39 -22.25 20.57
N VAL A 1226 32.46 -22.42 21.35
CA VAL A 1226 33.65 -21.56 21.34
C VAL A 1226 34.88 -22.43 21.13
N SER A 1227 35.64 -22.18 20.06
CA SER A 1227 36.93 -22.84 19.81
C SER A 1227 38.08 -22.19 20.60
N LEU A 1228 39.05 -23.01 21.01
CA LEU A 1228 40.25 -22.60 21.73
C LEU A 1228 41.50 -23.06 20.97
N ASN A 1229 42.28 -22.07 20.51
CA ASN A 1229 43.67 -22.26 20.11
C ASN A 1229 44.57 -21.73 21.22
N LYS A 1230 44.97 -22.63 22.13
CA LYS A 1230 45.73 -22.29 23.34
C LYS A 1230 47.17 -21.89 23.02
N ASN A 1231 47.76 -22.52 22.01
CA ASN A 1231 49.18 -22.36 21.71
C ASN A 1231 49.44 -21.30 20.62
N MET A 1232 48.39 -20.69 20.07
CA MET A 1232 48.44 -19.75 18.94
C MET A 1232 49.26 -20.30 17.76
N ASN A 1233 49.12 -21.59 17.48
CA ASN A 1233 49.92 -22.32 16.47
C ASN A 1233 49.10 -22.65 15.22
N TYR A 1234 48.07 -21.87 14.94
CA TYR A 1234 47.12 -22.07 13.83
C TYR A 1234 46.20 -23.30 13.92
N ASN A 1235 46.34 -24.14 14.95
CA ASN A 1235 45.55 -25.36 15.12
C ASN A 1235 44.64 -25.24 16.35
N VAL A 1236 43.34 -25.43 16.16
CA VAL A 1236 42.39 -25.50 17.27
C VAL A 1236 42.59 -26.80 18.04
N GLU A 1237 42.71 -26.70 19.38
CA GLU A 1237 42.96 -27.86 20.23
C GLU A 1237 41.72 -28.33 21.01
N ALA A 1238 40.75 -27.44 21.25
CA ALA A 1238 39.51 -27.77 21.94
C ALA A 1238 38.35 -26.87 21.48
N ALA A 1239 37.13 -27.37 21.61
CA ALA A 1239 35.91 -26.57 21.51
C ALA A 1239 35.07 -26.80 22.79
N TYR A 1240 34.50 -25.72 23.32
CA TYR A 1240 33.63 -25.74 24.50
C TYR A 1240 32.21 -25.41 24.07
N ILE A 1241 31.25 -26.23 24.51
CA ILE A 1241 29.83 -26.08 24.22
C ILE A 1241 29.06 -26.28 25.53
N GLY A 1242 28.06 -25.44 25.77
CA GLY A 1242 27.12 -25.61 26.86
C GLY A 1242 26.01 -26.59 26.47
N GLU A 1243 25.65 -27.48 27.38
CA GLU A 1243 24.44 -28.31 27.29
C GLU A 1243 23.36 -27.64 28.15
N SER A 1244 22.17 -27.43 27.57
CA SER A 1244 21.02 -26.78 28.23
C SER A 1244 19.82 -27.69 28.33
#